data_AF-A0A8T6EG15-F1
#
_entry.id   AF-A0A8T6EG15-F1
#
_cell.length_a   1.000
_cell.length_b   1.000
_cell.length_c   1.000
_cell.angle_alpha   90.00
_cell.angle_beta   90.00
_cell.angle_gamma   90.00
#
_symmetry.space_group_name_H-M   'P 1'
#
loop_
_entity.id
_entity.type
_entity.pdbx_description
1 polymer ?
#
loop_
_entity_poly.entity_id
_entity_poly.type
_entity_poly.pdbx_seq_one_letter_code
_entity_poly.pdbx_strand_id
1 'polypeptide(L)'
;MKSKSFSILAVGTLLLVGVVWSASHDCESTHFAVYTDYPGASVESCDASPTHVDIFLVPEDSNVVNPSPWYGFRIVPKPDTGPFELNIVLNYPDDFEKLKHRYTPRLSKNGVDWEAIDPTNVTVSDDELSAQFMVLVEDEPVYISAQENLATDWYQGWFAELQTLWNIGEPQVVGYSHGYRPIELFETNPETNRHLLFLGRAHPPEIPGAIAMRAFLNDLSDTRLEECSSGMSPICGFFARYNLVLVPFLNPDGVVHGHWRHNAGGLDLNRDWGNFSQPETAAVRRFLDEFDLSSSLRLMLDFHSTNRDVLYIQTQNDPMDPENFISDWLDLVSVQAVDQNKNGYPAGFEPAERELSDLGTSKNYFYRTYGVPSITFETGDNTDRETLPKRLSFFSQAMIEFFVNEWSLDTQERGNPICRTVYDRQKPCDDFYCFMIEANKATLVSSAQDNIVSSANISLFASAILEDSARASLDTDLRTSNYAVLEPRLIDLAGSEISALHIGRSRQDLHGTVRRMLARQDWLELLQQVLDTRKGLLTVVADHHETVVPTYTHGVPAEPTTYAHILLAYGESFERISERFQEGFSRVNQSPYGAGVGNTSGVRLDRHRLAQSLGFTDIVENSFDANFVSSLDYAVELSSLLKNTALVVNQFVENIHSQQRNPWPWIWIQPTDFDDSRSTSMPQKRNPRDLDRLRTAANDVIAMADRVTLNVHNVDAGMHDYRMANNVSKMVETGTIMLTKFQKLLTQIFLDPERAIQEIDRSFATSAQVTEVLVTHTDLSFREAFEFTAELVELGRSTGKTIQELADESISELYEEKFGDIEKLDVSVLRNALDAREMVLNRAGVGGPQPSETVRMLEEQYKKLHKAMTWLKQTHASINIADIALQDAVFELCVDN
;
A
#
# COMPACT_ATOMS: atom_id res chain seq x y z
N MET A 1 28.88 -24.03 31.27
CA MET A 1 28.12 -24.88 32.22
C MET A 1 26.89 -25.42 31.50
N LYS A 2 26.51 -26.65 31.84
CA LYS A 2 25.64 -27.56 31.06
C LYS A 2 24.25 -27.01 30.71
N SER A 3 23.83 -27.33 29.50
CA SER A 3 22.48 -27.25 28.90
C SER A 3 21.41 -27.96 29.72
N LYS A 4 20.18 -27.42 29.71
CA LYS A 4 18.94 -28.21 29.81
C LYS A 4 17.85 -27.62 28.92
N SER A 5 17.68 -28.24 27.76
CA SER A 5 16.46 -28.20 26.95
C SER A 5 15.38 -29.05 27.63
N PHE A 6 14.17 -28.54 27.75
CA PHE A 6 12.99 -29.35 28.11
C PHE A 6 12.05 -29.37 26.90
N SER A 7 12.03 -30.51 26.22
CA SER A 7 11.00 -30.87 25.25
C SER A 7 9.88 -31.59 26.02
N ILE A 8 8.66 -31.06 26.01
CA ILE A 8 7.47 -31.77 26.48
C ILE A 8 6.68 -32.20 25.25
N LEU A 9 6.70 -33.51 25.02
CA LEU A 9 5.83 -34.23 24.09
C LEU A 9 4.51 -34.47 24.82
N ALA A 10 3.41 -33.86 24.38
CA ALA A 10 2.07 -34.18 24.87
C ALA A 10 1.26 -34.82 23.73
N VAL A 11 1.23 -36.16 23.74
CA VAL A 11 0.24 -36.94 22.98
C VAL A 11 -1.02 -36.99 23.84
N GLY A 12 -2.02 -36.18 23.46
CA GLY A 12 -3.34 -36.17 24.09
C GLY A 12 -4.41 -36.65 23.11
N THR A 13 -4.84 -37.90 23.28
CA THR A 13 -5.99 -38.50 22.58
C THR A 13 -7.26 -37.71 22.94
N LEU A 14 -7.85 -36.99 21.97
CA LEU A 14 -9.15 -36.33 22.16
C LEU A 14 -10.26 -37.40 22.20
N LEU A 15 -10.78 -37.65 23.40
CA LEU A 15 -12.09 -38.28 23.60
C LEU A 15 -13.16 -37.22 23.30
N LEU A 16 -13.85 -37.36 22.17
CA LEU A 16 -15.08 -36.64 21.86
C LEU A 16 -16.18 -37.10 22.83
N VAL A 17 -16.28 -36.42 23.97
CA VAL A 17 -17.51 -36.38 24.77
C VAL A 17 -18.27 -35.14 24.29
N GLY A 18 -19.28 -35.36 23.46
CA GLY A 18 -20.24 -34.34 23.08
C GLY A 18 -21.05 -33.90 24.31
N VAL A 19 -20.54 -32.91 25.04
CA VAL A 19 -21.35 -32.10 25.94
C VAL A 19 -22.06 -31.10 25.04
N VAL A 20 -23.34 -31.35 24.77
CA VAL A 20 -24.24 -30.34 24.21
C VAL A 20 -24.39 -29.27 25.30
N TRP A 21 -23.61 -28.19 25.20
CA TRP A 21 -23.96 -26.95 25.88
C TRP A 21 -25.22 -26.43 25.20
N SER A 22 -26.37 -26.51 25.87
CA SER A 22 -27.50 -25.67 25.48
C SER A 22 -27.10 -24.23 25.79
N ALA A 23 -26.78 -23.43 24.77
CA ALA A 23 -26.68 -21.99 24.96
C ALA A 23 -28.00 -21.51 25.57
N SER A 24 -27.96 -20.93 26.76
CA SER A 24 -29.14 -20.33 27.39
C SER A 24 -29.51 -19.09 26.59
N HIS A 25 -30.71 -19.07 26.02
CA HIS A 25 -31.27 -17.88 25.39
C HIS A 25 -31.75 -16.89 26.46
N ASP A 26 -31.72 -15.60 26.18
CA ASP A 26 -32.18 -14.55 27.10
C ASP A 26 -33.71 -14.56 27.20
N CYS A 27 -34.39 -14.67 26.06
CA CYS A 27 -35.81 -14.96 25.96
C CYS A 27 -36.13 -15.69 24.64
N GLU A 28 -37.28 -16.34 24.55
CA GLU A 28 -37.71 -17.06 23.36
C GLU A 28 -39.20 -16.91 23.08
N SER A 29 -39.57 -17.05 21.79
CA SER A 29 -40.94 -17.17 21.34
C SER A 29 -41.15 -18.52 20.63
N THR A 30 -42.29 -18.73 19.98
CA THR A 30 -42.46 -19.88 19.10
C THR A 30 -41.72 -19.74 17.77
N HIS A 31 -41.28 -18.54 17.38
CA HIS A 31 -40.67 -18.26 16.07
C HIS A 31 -39.15 -18.02 16.13
N PHE A 32 -38.63 -17.55 17.27
CA PHE A 32 -37.21 -17.24 17.42
C PHE A 32 -36.74 -17.32 18.87
N ALA A 33 -35.43 -17.18 19.08
CA ALA A 33 -34.80 -16.96 20.38
C ALA A 33 -33.80 -15.79 20.30
N VAL A 34 -33.66 -15.05 21.39
CA VAL A 34 -32.74 -13.91 21.55
C VAL A 34 -31.51 -14.39 22.30
N TYR A 35 -30.32 -14.00 21.82
CA TYR A 35 -29.04 -14.33 22.45
C TYR A 35 -28.13 -13.10 22.58
N THR A 36 -27.41 -13.05 23.69
CA THR A 36 -26.30 -12.13 23.97
C THR A 36 -24.96 -12.85 24.12
N ASP A 37 -24.79 -13.97 23.41
CA ASP A 37 -23.64 -14.88 23.54
C ASP A 37 -22.40 -14.48 22.71
N TYR A 38 -22.20 -13.18 22.49
CA TYR A 38 -21.01 -12.65 21.80
C TYR A 38 -20.48 -11.40 22.50
N PRO A 39 -19.16 -11.10 22.41
CA PRO A 39 -18.57 -9.93 23.06
C PRO A 39 -19.24 -8.62 22.62
N GLY A 40 -19.60 -7.77 23.59
CA GLY A 40 -20.31 -6.51 23.34
C GLY A 40 -21.82 -6.65 23.23
N ALA A 41 -22.36 -7.87 23.22
CA ALA A 41 -23.78 -8.08 23.37
C ALA A 41 -24.20 -7.85 24.83
N SER A 42 -25.27 -7.09 25.03
CA SER A 42 -25.83 -6.83 26.35
C SER A 42 -27.28 -6.37 26.22
N VAL A 43 -28.13 -7.00 27.02
CA VAL A 43 -29.52 -6.61 27.31
C VAL A 43 -29.79 -6.99 28.77
N GLU A 44 -30.70 -6.29 29.45
CA GLU A 44 -31.07 -6.66 30.83
C GLU A 44 -32.04 -7.84 30.85
N SER A 45 -33.06 -7.75 30.00
CA SER A 45 -34.10 -8.77 29.85
C SER A 45 -34.85 -8.54 28.55
N CYS A 46 -35.62 -9.53 28.13
CA CYS A 46 -36.51 -9.38 26.99
C CYS A 46 -37.78 -10.21 27.15
N ASP A 47 -38.86 -9.74 26.53
CA ASP A 47 -40.15 -10.41 26.47
C ASP A 47 -40.52 -10.66 25.00
N ALA A 48 -40.58 -11.93 24.60
CA ALA A 48 -40.73 -12.32 23.21
C ALA A 48 -42.09 -12.99 22.91
N SER A 49 -42.67 -12.61 21.77
CA SER A 49 -43.84 -13.20 21.15
C SER A 49 -43.54 -13.54 19.68
N PRO A 50 -44.40 -14.27 18.94
CA PRO A 50 -44.11 -14.72 17.59
C PRO A 50 -43.68 -13.63 16.59
N THR A 51 -44.23 -12.42 16.70
CA THR A 51 -44.00 -11.31 15.76
C THR A 51 -43.51 -10.04 16.44
N HIS A 52 -43.18 -10.10 17.72
CA HIS A 52 -42.81 -8.93 18.50
C HIS A 52 -41.89 -9.29 19.67
N VAL A 53 -40.92 -8.44 19.97
CA VAL A 53 -40.03 -8.56 21.13
C VAL A 53 -39.80 -7.19 21.78
N ASP A 54 -39.99 -7.14 23.10
CA ASP A 54 -39.54 -6.05 23.96
C ASP A 54 -38.14 -6.36 24.48
N ILE A 55 -37.22 -5.43 24.32
CA ILE A 55 -35.85 -5.48 24.83
C ILE A 55 -35.72 -4.40 25.90
N PHE A 56 -35.46 -4.81 27.14
CA PHE A 56 -35.25 -3.88 28.26
C PHE A 56 -33.76 -3.64 28.46
N LEU A 57 -33.37 -2.37 28.53
CA LEU A 57 -31.98 -1.93 28.54
C LEU A 57 -31.72 -1.12 29.82
N VAL A 58 -30.71 -1.50 30.61
CA VAL A 58 -30.29 -0.73 31.79
C VAL A 58 -28.77 -0.52 31.77
N PRO A 59 -28.26 0.58 32.35
CA PRO A 59 -26.82 0.74 32.53
C PRO A 59 -26.29 -0.28 33.53
N GLU A 60 -24.98 -0.53 33.45
CA GLU A 60 -24.25 -1.40 34.38
C GLU A 60 -24.31 -0.94 35.84
N ASP A 61 -24.54 0.36 36.10
CA ASP A 61 -24.57 0.95 37.43
C ASP A 61 -25.63 2.06 37.55
N SER A 62 -26.11 2.32 38.77
CA SER A 62 -27.10 3.37 39.04
C SER A 62 -26.57 4.81 38.95
N ASN A 63 -25.26 5.00 38.78
CA ASN A 63 -24.59 6.31 38.84
C ASN A 63 -23.88 6.68 37.52
N VAL A 64 -24.45 6.27 36.38
CA VAL A 64 -23.87 6.59 35.07
C VAL A 64 -24.11 8.05 34.72
N VAL A 65 -23.04 8.85 34.66
CA VAL A 65 -23.07 10.23 34.21
C VAL A 65 -23.02 10.27 32.68
N ASN A 66 -23.96 10.99 32.06
CA ASN A 66 -24.08 11.11 30.60
C ASN A 66 -24.25 9.73 29.91
N PRO A 67 -25.37 9.03 30.20
CA PRO A 67 -25.55 7.66 29.75
C PRO A 67 -25.51 7.54 28.22
N SER A 68 -24.86 6.48 27.75
CA SER A 68 -24.70 6.14 26.34
C SER A 68 -25.31 4.76 26.11
N PRO A 69 -26.63 4.67 25.91
CA PRO A 69 -27.36 3.42 26.02
C PRO A 69 -26.93 2.42 24.96
N TRP A 70 -26.15 1.42 25.37
CA TRP A 70 -25.62 0.38 24.51
C TRP A 70 -26.52 -0.85 24.55
N TYR A 71 -26.61 -1.52 23.41
CA TYR A 71 -27.31 -2.78 23.28
C TYR A 71 -26.68 -3.59 22.15
N GLY A 72 -26.72 -4.90 22.31
CA GLY A 72 -26.32 -5.85 21.28
C GLY A 72 -26.96 -7.21 21.57
N PHE A 73 -27.59 -7.81 20.57
CA PHE A 73 -28.17 -9.15 20.65
C PHE A 73 -28.34 -9.74 19.24
N ARG A 74 -28.53 -11.05 19.15
CA ARG A 74 -28.90 -11.72 17.89
C ARG A 74 -30.21 -12.45 18.01
N ILE A 75 -31.02 -12.38 16.96
CA ILE A 75 -32.26 -13.11 16.79
C ILE A 75 -31.96 -14.36 15.99
N VAL A 76 -32.32 -15.52 16.52
CA VAL A 76 -32.14 -16.82 15.86
C VAL A 76 -33.50 -17.40 15.54
N PRO A 77 -33.84 -17.60 14.25
CA PRO A 77 -35.11 -18.21 13.88
C PRO A 77 -35.16 -19.68 14.36
N LYS A 78 -36.35 -20.14 14.75
CA LYS A 78 -36.59 -21.55 15.06
C LYS A 78 -36.83 -22.33 13.76
N PRO A 79 -36.49 -23.63 13.71
CA PRO A 79 -36.76 -24.45 12.52
C PRO A 79 -38.24 -24.40 12.10
N ASP A 80 -38.48 -24.48 10.78
CA ASP A 80 -39.81 -24.59 10.17
C ASP A 80 -40.74 -23.37 10.32
N THR A 81 -40.22 -22.18 10.66
CA THR A 81 -41.03 -20.94 10.77
C THR A 81 -41.16 -20.18 9.45
N GLY A 82 -40.22 -20.36 8.52
CA GLY A 82 -40.09 -19.55 7.30
C GLY A 82 -39.75 -18.08 7.60
N PRO A 83 -39.61 -17.21 6.58
CA PRO A 83 -39.33 -15.79 6.78
C PRO A 83 -40.50 -15.06 7.46
N PHE A 84 -40.20 -14.18 8.43
CA PHE A 84 -41.20 -13.37 9.13
C PHE A 84 -40.68 -11.97 9.45
N GLU A 85 -41.61 -11.01 9.54
CA GLU A 85 -41.30 -9.67 10.04
C GLU A 85 -41.44 -9.63 11.57
N LEU A 86 -40.41 -9.10 12.23
CA LEU A 86 -40.32 -8.99 13.68
C LEU A 86 -40.35 -7.51 14.09
N ASN A 87 -41.31 -7.16 14.95
CA ASN A 87 -41.38 -5.84 15.57
C ASN A 87 -40.53 -5.78 16.85
N ILE A 88 -39.44 -5.04 16.84
CA ILE A 88 -38.52 -4.89 17.98
C ILE A 88 -38.79 -3.56 18.66
N VAL A 89 -38.94 -3.58 19.99
CA VAL A 89 -39.06 -2.38 20.82
C VAL A 89 -37.94 -2.35 21.85
N LEU A 90 -37.14 -1.31 21.84
CA LEU A 90 -36.12 -1.03 22.85
C LEU A 90 -36.75 -0.16 23.94
N ASN A 91 -36.61 -0.56 25.20
CA ASN A 91 -37.18 0.11 26.36
C ASN A 91 -36.07 0.55 27.32
N TYR A 92 -36.05 1.84 27.64
CA TYR A 92 -35.08 2.46 28.56
C TYR A 92 -35.76 2.84 29.89
N PRO A 93 -35.03 2.82 31.02
CA PRO A 93 -35.57 3.18 32.32
C PRO A 93 -35.82 4.70 32.46
N ASP A 94 -36.77 5.09 33.31
CA ASP A 94 -37.21 6.49 33.47
C ASP A 94 -36.52 7.24 34.63
N ASP A 95 -35.64 6.56 35.38
CA ASP A 95 -34.99 7.06 36.60
C ASP A 95 -33.61 7.72 36.34
N PHE A 96 -33.13 7.75 35.10
CA PHE A 96 -31.84 8.36 34.74
C PHE A 96 -32.00 9.73 34.08
N GLU A 97 -31.45 10.75 34.74
CA GLU A 97 -31.45 12.12 34.21
C GLU A 97 -30.67 12.19 32.88
N LYS A 98 -31.31 12.72 31.82
CA LYS A 98 -30.77 12.87 30.45
C LYS A 98 -30.63 11.57 29.63
N LEU A 99 -31.13 10.43 30.12
CA LEU A 99 -31.23 9.21 29.32
C LEU A 99 -32.27 9.39 28.21
N LYS A 100 -31.85 9.11 26.98
CA LYS A 100 -32.64 9.19 25.74
C LYS A 100 -32.12 8.15 24.76
N HIS A 101 -33.00 7.66 23.88
CA HIS A 101 -32.57 6.89 22.71
C HIS A 101 -31.53 7.68 21.90
N ARG A 102 -30.39 7.05 21.63
CA ARG A 102 -29.22 7.72 21.03
C ARG A 102 -28.85 7.21 19.64
N TYR A 103 -29.01 5.91 19.40
CA TYR A 103 -28.41 5.23 18.26
C TYR A 103 -29.44 4.64 17.32
N THR A 104 -29.35 4.98 16.04
CA THR A 104 -30.04 4.26 14.98
C THR A 104 -29.56 2.80 14.96
N PRO A 105 -30.44 1.81 15.17
CA PRO A 105 -30.03 0.41 15.23
C PRO A 105 -29.33 -0.04 13.95
N ARG A 106 -28.33 -0.91 14.10
CA ARG A 106 -27.62 -1.54 13.00
C ARG A 106 -27.87 -3.04 12.96
N LEU A 107 -27.96 -3.58 11.76
CA LEU A 107 -28.20 -4.99 11.47
C LEU A 107 -26.98 -5.63 10.84
N SER A 108 -26.74 -6.91 11.15
CA SER A 108 -25.73 -7.73 10.46
C SER A 108 -26.22 -9.16 10.30
N LYS A 109 -25.87 -9.80 9.17
CA LYS A 109 -26.14 -11.24 8.93
C LYS A 109 -25.00 -12.15 9.38
N ASN A 110 -23.79 -11.61 9.52
CA ASN A 110 -22.59 -12.38 9.84
C ASN A 110 -21.85 -11.88 11.10
N GLY A 111 -22.36 -10.81 11.73
CA GLY A 111 -21.73 -10.17 12.88
C GLY A 111 -20.53 -9.27 12.53
N VAL A 112 -20.19 -9.14 11.25
CA VAL A 112 -19.01 -8.41 10.75
C VAL A 112 -19.43 -7.20 9.91
N ASP A 113 -20.33 -7.39 8.96
CA ASP A 113 -20.82 -6.33 8.07
C ASP A 113 -22.12 -5.75 8.64
N TRP A 114 -22.09 -4.46 9.01
CA TRP A 114 -23.17 -3.79 9.73
C TRP A 114 -23.78 -2.67 8.90
N GLU A 115 -25.10 -2.72 8.72
CA GLU A 115 -25.87 -1.70 8.01
C GLU A 115 -26.83 -0.99 8.97
N ALA A 116 -26.87 0.34 8.93
CA ALA A 116 -27.84 1.10 9.69
C ALA A 116 -29.24 0.94 9.08
N ILE A 117 -30.24 0.77 9.94
CA ILE A 117 -31.63 0.86 9.50
C ILE A 117 -31.89 2.30 9.04
N ASP A 118 -32.67 2.48 7.97
CA ASP A 118 -33.13 3.81 7.58
C ASP A 118 -33.79 4.50 8.79
N PRO A 119 -33.30 5.67 9.26
CA PRO A 119 -33.84 6.33 10.43
C PRO A 119 -35.34 6.62 10.34
N THR A 120 -35.90 6.72 9.14
CA THR A 120 -37.35 6.92 8.94
C THR A 120 -38.19 5.68 9.28
N ASN A 121 -37.56 4.51 9.36
CA ASN A 121 -38.17 3.25 9.79
C ASN A 121 -38.02 2.99 11.29
N VAL A 122 -37.43 3.92 12.04
CA VAL A 122 -37.30 3.85 13.50
C VAL A 122 -38.27 4.87 14.12
N THR A 123 -39.23 4.38 14.88
CA THR A 123 -40.20 5.22 15.60
C THR A 123 -39.75 5.38 17.05
N VAL A 124 -39.39 6.59 17.45
CA VAL A 124 -39.01 6.92 18.83
C VAL A 124 -40.20 7.53 19.56
N SER A 125 -40.42 7.16 20.81
CA SER A 125 -41.49 7.71 21.66
C SER A 125 -41.28 9.20 21.98
N ASP A 126 -42.35 9.91 22.35
CA ASP A 126 -42.31 11.35 22.69
C ASP A 126 -41.37 11.67 23.87
N ASP A 127 -41.20 10.72 24.81
CA ASP A 127 -40.27 10.83 25.94
C ASP A 127 -38.85 10.36 25.60
N GLU A 128 -38.62 9.84 24.39
CA GLU A 128 -37.37 9.27 23.91
C GLU A 128 -36.85 8.08 24.74
N LEU A 129 -37.70 7.47 25.56
CA LEU A 129 -37.39 6.29 26.39
C LEU A 129 -37.83 4.97 25.76
N SER A 130 -38.30 4.99 24.51
CA SER A 130 -38.56 3.80 23.71
C SER A 130 -38.27 4.04 22.23
N ALA A 131 -37.78 3.00 21.54
CA ALA A 131 -37.56 3.01 20.09
C ALA A 131 -38.02 1.72 19.45
N GLN A 132 -38.81 1.82 18.38
CA GLN A 132 -39.45 0.70 17.69
C GLN A 132 -39.02 0.62 16.23
N PHE A 133 -38.75 -0.58 15.73
CA PHE A 133 -38.41 -0.83 14.33
C PHE A 133 -38.74 -2.27 13.89
N MET A 134 -38.86 -2.46 12.58
CA MET A 134 -39.17 -3.78 11.99
C MET A 134 -37.90 -4.41 11.40
N VAL A 135 -37.75 -5.73 11.57
CA VAL A 135 -36.66 -6.52 11.00
C VAL A 135 -37.24 -7.73 10.26
N LEU A 136 -36.78 -7.98 9.04
CA LEU A 136 -37.07 -9.23 8.32
C LEU A 136 -36.10 -10.32 8.81
N VAL A 137 -36.63 -11.37 9.42
CA VAL A 137 -35.87 -12.54 9.85
C VAL A 137 -36.13 -13.67 8.86
N GLU A 138 -35.06 -14.17 8.24
CA GLU A 138 -35.10 -15.28 7.28
C GLU A 138 -34.65 -16.59 7.97
N ASP A 139 -33.85 -17.42 7.31
CA ASP A 139 -33.39 -18.71 7.85
C ASP A 139 -32.11 -18.61 8.69
N GLU A 140 -31.40 -17.47 8.61
CA GLU A 140 -30.13 -17.24 9.31
C GLU A 140 -30.30 -16.23 10.47
N PRO A 141 -29.42 -16.27 11.49
CA PRO A 141 -29.44 -15.29 12.58
C PRO A 141 -29.25 -13.85 12.08
N VAL A 142 -29.98 -12.91 12.69
CA VAL A 142 -29.78 -11.47 12.47
C VAL A 142 -29.23 -10.86 13.75
N TYR A 143 -28.08 -10.21 13.67
CA TYR A 143 -27.46 -9.47 14.76
C TYR A 143 -27.97 -8.03 14.74
N ILE A 144 -28.28 -7.49 15.91
CA ILE A 144 -28.75 -6.12 16.12
C ILE A 144 -27.90 -5.46 17.19
N SER A 145 -27.45 -4.23 16.95
CA SER A 145 -26.58 -3.50 17.86
C SER A 145 -26.79 -1.99 17.76
N ALA A 146 -26.41 -1.27 18.82
CA ALA A 146 -26.43 0.19 18.85
C ALA A 146 -25.55 0.82 17.77
N GLN A 147 -24.36 0.26 17.55
CA GLN A 147 -23.43 0.62 16.48
C GLN A 147 -22.75 -0.65 15.96
N GLU A 148 -21.83 -0.52 14.98
CA GLU A 148 -21.02 -1.63 14.52
C GLU A 148 -20.26 -2.26 15.70
N ASN A 149 -20.29 -3.59 15.84
CA ASN A 149 -19.72 -4.25 17.02
C ASN A 149 -18.19 -4.39 16.91
N LEU A 150 -17.46 -3.39 17.38
CA LEU A 150 -16.00 -3.40 17.43
C LEU A 150 -15.52 -3.93 18.80
N ALA A 151 -15.49 -5.24 18.94
CA ALA A 151 -15.05 -5.94 20.15
C ALA A 151 -13.63 -6.52 20.02
N THR A 152 -13.26 -7.50 20.87
CA THR A 152 -11.89 -8.03 20.97
C THR A 152 -11.32 -8.51 19.64
N ASP A 153 -12.07 -9.28 18.85
CA ASP A 153 -11.57 -9.83 17.57
C ASP A 153 -11.26 -8.73 16.55
N TRP A 154 -12.05 -7.65 16.54
CA TRP A 154 -11.78 -6.50 15.68
C TRP A 154 -10.46 -5.82 16.07
N TYR A 155 -10.22 -5.62 17.37
CA TYR A 155 -8.97 -5.05 17.85
C TYR A 155 -7.77 -5.95 17.57
N GLN A 156 -7.90 -7.27 17.70
CA GLN A 156 -6.83 -8.20 17.33
C GLN A 156 -6.50 -8.12 15.82
N GLY A 157 -7.52 -8.02 14.97
CA GLY A 157 -7.33 -7.77 13.54
C GLY A 157 -6.66 -6.42 13.26
N TRP A 158 -7.09 -5.35 13.94
CA TRP A 158 -6.49 -4.03 13.82
C TRP A 158 -5.04 -3.99 14.36
N PHE A 159 -4.72 -4.73 15.40
CA PHE A 159 -3.36 -4.83 15.95
C PHE A 159 -2.42 -5.52 14.97
N ALA A 160 -2.86 -6.61 14.33
CA ALA A 160 -2.10 -7.25 13.26
C ALA A 160 -1.91 -6.31 12.04
N GLU A 161 -2.92 -5.49 11.72
CA GLU A 161 -2.81 -4.44 10.70
C GLU A 161 -1.79 -3.37 11.11
N LEU A 162 -1.84 -2.84 12.35
CA LEU A 162 -0.89 -1.85 12.85
C LEU A 162 0.55 -2.36 12.82
N GLN A 163 0.78 -3.60 13.27
CA GLN A 163 2.09 -4.25 13.17
C GLN A 163 2.62 -4.26 11.73
N THR A 164 1.75 -4.60 10.79
CA THR A 164 2.09 -4.68 9.37
C THR A 164 2.35 -3.29 8.77
N LEU A 165 1.45 -2.33 9.01
CA LEU A 165 1.51 -0.96 8.49
C LEU A 165 2.74 -0.20 9.01
N TRP A 166 3.00 -0.31 10.31
CA TRP A 166 4.10 0.40 10.97
C TRP A 166 5.43 -0.37 10.95
N ASN A 167 5.40 -1.66 10.61
CA ASN A 167 6.56 -2.56 10.69
C ASN A 167 7.14 -2.60 12.11
N ILE A 168 6.28 -2.84 13.09
CA ILE A 168 6.60 -2.92 14.53
C ILE A 168 6.33 -4.32 15.07
N GLY A 169 7.00 -4.68 16.17
CA GLY A 169 6.86 -5.99 16.81
C GLY A 169 5.53 -6.18 17.53
N GLU A 170 5.41 -7.30 18.26
CA GLU A 170 4.24 -7.58 19.11
C GLU A 170 3.98 -6.46 20.12
N PRO A 171 2.71 -6.13 20.42
CA PRO A 171 2.39 -5.14 21.44
C PRO A 171 3.01 -5.49 22.78
N GLN A 172 3.40 -4.46 23.52
CA GLN A 172 3.78 -4.62 24.90
C GLN A 172 2.52 -4.69 25.76
N VAL A 173 2.43 -5.72 26.59
CA VAL A 173 1.38 -5.82 27.62
C VAL A 173 1.84 -5.02 28.84
N VAL A 174 1.30 -3.80 28.99
CA VAL A 174 1.70 -2.87 30.07
C VAL A 174 0.94 -3.11 31.38
N GLY A 175 -0.11 -3.92 31.32
CA GLY A 175 -0.88 -4.36 32.47
C GLY A 175 -2.09 -5.18 32.05
N TYR A 176 -2.98 -5.41 33.02
CA TYR A 176 -4.19 -6.18 32.81
C TYR A 176 -5.39 -5.44 33.42
N SER A 177 -6.54 -5.52 32.77
CA SER A 177 -7.82 -5.05 33.27
C SER A 177 -8.31 -5.89 34.47
N HIS A 178 -9.43 -5.50 35.09
CA HIS A 178 -10.05 -6.28 36.18
C HIS A 178 -10.39 -7.73 35.77
N GLY A 179 -10.81 -7.92 34.53
CA GLY A 179 -11.10 -9.21 33.90
C GLY A 179 -9.86 -9.95 33.39
N TYR A 180 -8.64 -9.49 33.75
CA TYR A 180 -7.37 -10.04 33.30
C TYR A 180 -7.17 -10.01 31.77
N ARG A 181 -7.78 -9.04 31.08
CA ARG A 181 -7.51 -8.80 29.65
C ARG A 181 -6.31 -7.87 29.51
N PRO A 182 -5.40 -8.12 28.56
CA PRO A 182 -4.19 -7.33 28.41
C PRO A 182 -4.53 -5.88 28.02
N ILE A 183 -3.81 -4.93 28.60
CA ILE A 183 -3.73 -3.55 28.10
C ILE A 183 -2.50 -3.49 27.21
N GLU A 184 -2.75 -3.38 25.90
CA GLU A 184 -1.73 -3.46 24.87
C GLU A 184 -1.30 -2.07 24.42
N LEU A 185 0.02 -1.90 24.30
CA LEU A 185 0.66 -0.66 23.90
C LEU A 185 1.61 -0.91 22.73
N PHE A 186 1.63 0.03 21.79
CA PHE A 186 2.52 0.03 20.65
C PHE A 186 3.42 1.25 20.67
N GLU A 187 4.66 1.06 20.22
CA GLU A 187 5.64 2.12 20.01
C GLU A 187 6.13 2.05 18.57
N THR A 188 6.15 3.19 17.88
CA THR A 188 6.65 3.24 16.50
C THR A 188 8.15 3.40 16.42
N ASN A 189 8.78 4.01 17.43
CA ASN A 189 10.22 4.24 17.46
C ASN A 189 10.73 4.43 18.91
N PRO A 190 10.91 3.34 19.68
CA PRO A 190 11.22 3.41 21.11
C PRO A 190 12.62 3.98 21.43
N GLU A 191 13.50 4.11 20.42
CA GLU A 191 14.86 4.60 20.61
C GLU A 191 14.94 6.14 20.73
N THR A 192 13.85 6.86 20.44
CA THR A 192 13.82 8.33 20.52
C THR A 192 13.30 8.82 21.86
N ASN A 193 13.70 10.04 22.22
CA ASN A 193 13.30 10.71 23.45
C ASN A 193 12.21 11.78 23.23
N ARG A 194 11.40 11.67 22.17
CA ARG A 194 10.26 12.57 21.93
C ARG A 194 9.01 11.75 21.68
N HIS A 195 7.98 11.95 22.49
CA HIS A 195 6.79 11.10 22.50
C HIS A 195 5.54 11.87 22.12
N LEU A 196 4.69 11.24 21.31
CA LEU A 196 3.31 11.67 21.04
C LEU A 196 2.37 10.55 21.50
N LEU A 197 1.48 10.84 22.43
CA LEU A 197 0.62 9.85 23.06
C LEU A 197 -0.79 9.83 22.43
N PHE A 198 -1.26 8.64 22.08
CA PHE A 198 -2.59 8.42 21.50
C PHE A 198 -3.37 7.44 22.38
N LEU A 199 -4.51 7.88 22.87
CA LEU A 199 -5.42 7.10 23.73
C LEU A 199 -6.74 6.86 23.00
N GLY A 200 -7.35 5.70 23.22
CA GLY A 200 -8.64 5.38 22.64
C GLY A 200 -9.45 4.37 23.45
N ARG A 201 -10.76 4.41 23.23
CA ARG A 201 -11.75 3.46 23.76
C ARG A 201 -11.75 3.37 25.28
N ALA A 202 -11.85 4.53 25.93
CA ALA A 202 -12.03 4.61 27.38
C ALA A 202 -13.46 4.23 27.78
N HIS A 203 -14.46 4.56 26.94
CA HIS A 203 -15.83 4.13 27.10
C HIS A 203 -16.20 3.05 26.06
N PRO A 204 -17.02 2.07 26.44
CA PRO A 204 -17.34 0.98 25.52
C PRO A 204 -18.07 1.41 24.22
N PRO A 205 -19.03 2.35 24.24
CA PRO A 205 -19.78 2.75 23.03
C PRO A 205 -19.03 3.65 22.04
N GLU A 206 -17.72 3.86 22.19
CA GLU A 206 -16.93 4.81 21.39
C GLU A 206 -16.50 4.23 20.04
N ILE A 207 -17.47 3.69 19.31
CA ILE A 207 -17.28 3.09 17.99
C ILE A 207 -16.77 4.13 16.97
N PRO A 208 -17.42 5.29 16.77
CA PRO A 208 -16.90 6.32 15.87
C PRO A 208 -15.48 6.78 16.22
N GLY A 209 -15.18 6.91 17.52
CA GLY A 209 -13.88 7.34 18.03
C GLY A 209 -12.78 6.32 17.74
N ALA A 210 -13.06 5.03 17.91
CA ALA A 210 -12.14 3.96 17.54
C ALA A 210 -11.87 3.93 16.03
N ILE A 211 -12.90 4.13 15.20
CA ILE A 211 -12.76 4.24 13.73
C ILE A 211 -11.94 5.48 13.37
N ALA A 212 -12.19 6.61 14.04
CA ALA A 212 -11.43 7.84 13.84
C ALA A 212 -9.95 7.66 14.19
N MET A 213 -9.63 7.06 15.34
CA MET A 213 -8.24 6.76 15.71
C MET A 213 -7.56 5.86 14.67
N ARG A 214 -8.25 4.80 14.22
CA ARG A 214 -7.74 3.92 13.16
C ARG A 214 -7.48 4.69 11.86
N ALA A 215 -8.42 5.50 11.41
CA ALA A 215 -8.25 6.30 10.20
C ALA A 215 -7.11 7.32 10.32
N PHE A 216 -6.97 7.98 11.47
CA PHE A 216 -5.87 8.92 11.74
C PHE A 216 -4.51 8.22 11.71
N LEU A 217 -4.37 7.08 12.39
CA LEU A 217 -3.13 6.31 12.42
C LEU A 217 -2.80 5.65 11.09
N ASN A 218 -3.81 5.21 10.34
CA ASN A 218 -3.62 4.68 8.99
C ASN A 218 -3.14 5.79 8.05
N ASP A 219 -3.71 7.00 8.12
CA ASP A 219 -3.22 8.14 7.33
C ASP A 219 -1.79 8.54 7.70
N LEU A 220 -1.42 8.53 8.98
CA LEU A 220 -0.03 8.74 9.38
C LEU A 220 0.90 7.65 8.84
N SER A 221 0.46 6.39 8.87
CA SER A 221 1.23 5.28 8.31
C SER A 221 1.34 5.38 6.80
N ASP A 222 0.26 5.72 6.10
CA ASP A 222 0.22 5.88 4.66
C ASP A 222 1.09 7.08 4.24
N THR A 223 0.99 8.20 4.95
CA THR A 223 1.86 9.37 4.79
C THR A 223 3.31 8.98 5.04
N ARG A 224 3.63 8.22 6.09
CA ARG A 224 4.98 7.68 6.32
C ARG A 224 5.43 6.82 5.15
N LEU A 225 4.59 5.90 4.68
CA LEU A 225 4.93 5.00 3.59
C LEU A 225 5.08 5.74 2.25
N GLU A 226 4.28 6.76 2.00
CA GLU A 226 4.30 7.61 0.81
C GLU A 226 5.50 8.55 0.84
N GLU A 227 5.57 9.42 1.85
CA GLU A 227 6.63 10.43 2.00
C GLU A 227 8.00 9.77 2.22
N CYS A 228 8.05 8.66 2.95
CA CYS A 228 9.31 7.95 3.26
C CYS A 228 9.66 6.83 2.31
N SER A 229 8.81 6.54 1.31
CA SER A 229 9.24 5.79 0.14
C SER A 229 10.30 6.56 -0.67
N SER A 230 10.29 7.90 -0.60
CA SER A 230 11.29 8.79 -1.21
C SER A 230 12.41 9.22 -0.24
N GLY A 231 12.16 9.10 1.08
CA GLY A 231 13.13 9.24 2.16
C GLY A 231 13.84 10.59 2.28
N MET A 232 13.28 11.65 1.70
CA MET A 232 13.83 13.02 1.72
C MET A 232 12.81 14.07 2.14
N SER A 233 11.63 13.63 2.59
CA SER A 233 10.62 14.53 3.13
C SER A 233 10.97 14.89 4.57
N PRO A 234 10.91 16.16 4.98
CA PRO A 234 10.97 16.55 6.39
C PRO A 234 10.01 15.73 7.28
N ILE A 235 8.90 15.26 6.69
CA ILE A 235 7.91 14.34 7.26
C ILE A 235 8.53 12.99 7.69
N CYS A 236 9.56 12.49 7.00
CA CYS A 236 10.27 11.29 7.40
C CYS A 236 11.17 11.52 8.60
N GLY A 237 11.78 12.69 8.64
CA GLY A 237 12.46 13.15 9.83
C GLY A 237 11.52 13.17 11.04
N PHE A 238 10.24 13.54 10.87
CA PHE A 238 9.26 13.45 11.95
C PHE A 238 9.15 12.01 12.48
N PHE A 239 8.91 11.02 11.61
CA PHE A 239 8.79 9.62 12.05
C PHE A 239 10.11 9.01 12.59
N ALA A 240 11.26 9.53 12.19
CA ALA A 240 12.55 9.13 12.74
C ALA A 240 12.83 9.73 14.13
N ARG A 241 12.22 10.89 14.46
CA ARG A 241 12.47 11.62 15.70
C ARG A 241 11.40 11.42 16.77
N TYR A 242 10.17 11.17 16.37
CA TYR A 242 9.04 11.03 17.28
C TYR A 242 8.63 9.56 17.43
N ASN A 243 8.56 9.12 18.68
CA ASN A 243 7.94 7.87 19.07
C ASN A 243 6.43 8.09 19.26
N LEU A 244 5.60 7.42 18.46
CA LEU A 244 4.15 7.40 18.67
C LEU A 244 3.84 6.29 19.67
N VAL A 245 3.33 6.68 20.83
CA VAL A 245 2.94 5.77 21.92
C VAL A 245 1.43 5.57 21.83
N LEU A 246 0.99 4.36 21.50
CA LEU A 246 -0.40 4.07 21.15
C LEU A 246 -1.05 3.15 22.20
N VAL A 247 -2.15 3.59 22.79
CA VAL A 247 -3.02 2.77 23.67
C VAL A 247 -4.45 2.76 23.10
N PRO A 248 -4.71 1.95 22.05
CA PRO A 248 -5.95 2.00 21.28
C PRO A 248 -7.17 1.37 21.97
N PHE A 249 -6.96 0.52 22.98
CA PHE A 249 -8.04 -0.24 23.64
C PHE A 249 -7.93 -0.20 25.17
N LEU A 250 -8.31 0.93 25.77
CA LEU A 250 -8.13 1.13 27.20
C LEU A 250 -9.13 0.35 28.07
N ASN A 251 -10.36 0.13 27.60
CA ASN A 251 -11.43 -0.52 28.37
C ASN A 251 -11.92 -1.85 27.74
N PRO A 252 -11.10 -2.92 27.74
CA PRO A 252 -11.47 -4.19 27.13
C PRO A 252 -12.63 -4.89 27.85
N ASP A 253 -12.72 -4.77 29.18
CA ASP A 253 -13.77 -5.44 29.94
C ASP A 253 -15.14 -4.81 29.70
N GLY A 254 -15.24 -3.48 29.78
CA GLY A 254 -16.50 -2.79 29.54
C GLY A 254 -17.03 -3.04 28.13
N VAL A 255 -16.14 -3.15 27.13
CA VAL A 255 -16.53 -3.54 25.76
C VAL A 255 -17.05 -4.96 25.71
N VAL A 256 -16.36 -5.94 26.29
CA VAL A 256 -16.82 -7.34 26.24
C VAL A 256 -18.17 -7.51 26.93
N HIS A 257 -18.42 -6.77 28.01
CA HIS A 257 -19.67 -6.82 28.76
C HIS A 257 -20.79 -5.90 28.20
N GLY A 258 -20.52 -5.15 27.13
CA GLY A 258 -21.51 -4.24 26.54
C GLY A 258 -21.99 -3.14 27.48
N HIS A 259 -21.09 -2.62 28.33
CA HIS A 259 -21.37 -1.53 29.26
C HIS A 259 -21.66 -0.22 28.51
N TRP A 260 -22.37 0.70 29.15
CA TRP A 260 -22.73 2.00 28.59
C TRP A 260 -21.62 3.03 28.81
N ARG A 261 -20.83 2.89 29.89
CA ARG A 261 -19.85 3.92 30.26
C ARG A 261 -18.61 3.39 30.98
N HIS A 262 -18.79 2.53 31.97
CA HIS A 262 -17.75 2.15 32.92
C HIS A 262 -16.91 0.97 32.45
N ASN A 263 -15.77 0.78 33.10
CA ASN A 263 -15.05 -0.51 33.06
C ASN A 263 -15.73 -1.54 33.97
N ALA A 264 -15.16 -2.75 34.08
CA ALA A 264 -15.66 -3.78 35.00
C ALA A 264 -15.49 -3.42 36.50
N GLY A 265 -14.72 -2.38 36.82
CA GLY A 265 -14.59 -1.82 38.17
C GLY A 265 -15.69 -0.81 38.53
N GLY A 266 -16.65 -0.55 37.64
CA GLY A 266 -17.76 0.38 37.88
C GLY A 266 -17.35 1.86 37.87
N LEU A 267 -16.26 2.20 37.18
CA LEU A 267 -15.79 3.59 37.05
C LEU A 267 -15.66 4.02 35.58
N ASP A 268 -16.05 5.27 35.30
CA ASP A 268 -15.68 5.97 34.07
C ASP A 268 -14.16 6.17 34.05
N LEU A 269 -13.44 5.47 33.15
CA LEU A 269 -11.98 5.56 33.07
C LEU A 269 -11.49 6.99 32.77
N ASN A 270 -12.30 7.81 32.07
CA ASN A 270 -12.03 9.23 31.83
C ASN A 270 -12.42 10.12 33.04
N ARG A 271 -12.56 9.54 34.24
CA ARG A 271 -12.59 10.23 35.54
C ARG A 271 -11.50 9.78 36.49
N ASP A 272 -10.68 8.81 36.07
CA ASP A 272 -9.68 8.18 36.91
C ASP A 272 -8.25 8.73 36.69
N TRP A 273 -8.04 9.55 35.67
CA TRP A 273 -6.73 10.15 35.41
C TRP A 273 -6.32 11.06 36.57
N GLY A 274 -5.11 10.82 37.11
CA GLY A 274 -4.58 11.49 38.30
C GLY A 274 -4.74 10.68 39.59
N ASN A 275 -5.87 9.98 39.77
CA ASN A 275 -6.07 9.09 40.92
C ASN A 275 -5.54 7.67 40.65
N PHE A 276 -5.65 7.21 39.40
CA PHE A 276 -5.16 5.91 38.93
C PHE A 276 -5.65 4.76 39.82
N SER A 277 -6.93 4.79 40.18
CA SER A 277 -7.54 3.78 41.03
C SER A 277 -7.92 2.51 40.27
N GLN A 278 -8.05 2.62 38.94
CA GLN A 278 -8.36 1.50 38.06
C GLN A 278 -7.07 0.88 37.49
N PRO A 279 -7.01 -0.45 37.35
CA PRO A 279 -5.82 -1.14 36.87
C PRO A 279 -5.46 -0.73 35.43
N GLU A 280 -6.44 -0.37 34.60
CA GLU A 280 -6.24 0.03 33.20
C GLU A 280 -5.46 1.34 33.08
N THR A 281 -5.91 2.42 33.73
CA THR A 281 -5.24 3.73 33.73
C THR A 281 -3.91 3.67 34.49
N ALA A 282 -3.84 2.89 35.59
CA ALA A 282 -2.62 2.70 36.37
C ALA A 282 -1.54 1.93 35.58
N ALA A 283 -1.93 1.01 34.69
CA ALA A 283 -1.01 0.32 33.79
C ALA A 283 -0.34 1.29 32.82
N VAL A 284 -1.14 2.11 32.14
CA VAL A 284 -0.63 3.16 31.24
C VAL A 284 0.27 4.12 32.01
N ARG A 285 -0.14 4.57 33.20
CA ARG A 285 0.67 5.47 34.04
C ARG A 285 2.04 4.90 34.38
N ARG A 286 2.09 3.63 34.79
CA ARG A 286 3.33 2.95 35.18
C ARG A 286 4.28 2.78 34.00
N PHE A 287 3.75 2.46 32.83
CA PHE A 287 4.56 2.42 31.61
C PHE A 287 5.14 3.80 31.31
N LEU A 288 4.29 4.84 31.37
CA LEU A 288 4.70 6.22 31.17
C LEU A 288 5.72 6.73 32.22
N ASP A 289 5.81 6.11 33.41
CA ASP A 289 6.86 6.39 34.41
C ASP A 289 8.26 5.93 33.99
N GLU A 290 8.37 5.00 33.02
CA GLU A 290 9.65 4.51 32.52
C GLU A 290 10.32 5.52 31.57
N PHE A 291 9.55 6.51 31.08
CA PHE A 291 10.04 7.60 30.24
C PHE A 291 10.29 8.87 31.06
N ASP A 292 11.30 9.66 30.69
CA ASP A 292 11.43 11.04 31.20
C ASP A 292 10.44 11.98 30.49
N LEU A 293 9.14 11.75 30.69
CA LEU A 293 8.07 12.50 30.00
C LEU A 293 8.06 13.99 30.29
N SER A 294 8.69 14.41 31.40
CA SER A 294 8.76 15.82 31.80
C SER A 294 9.47 16.70 30.78
N SER A 295 10.37 16.12 29.97
CA SER A 295 11.12 16.81 28.93
C SER A 295 10.93 16.21 27.52
N SER A 296 10.17 15.11 27.40
CA SER A 296 10.05 14.32 26.15
C SER A 296 8.64 14.22 25.57
N LEU A 297 7.57 14.38 26.36
CA LEU A 297 6.20 14.36 25.82
C LEU A 297 5.92 15.67 25.07
N ARG A 298 5.33 15.58 23.88
CA ARG A 298 5.05 16.75 23.03
C ARG A 298 3.58 16.93 22.63
N LEU A 299 2.77 15.88 22.71
CA LEU A 299 1.33 15.91 22.42
C LEU A 299 0.63 14.73 23.09
N MET A 300 -0.61 14.93 23.51
CA MET A 300 -1.55 13.85 23.82
C MET A 300 -2.88 14.04 23.07
N LEU A 301 -3.32 13.01 22.35
CA LEU A 301 -4.63 12.92 21.71
C LEU A 301 -5.45 11.78 22.32
N ASP A 302 -6.70 12.05 22.69
CA ASP A 302 -7.63 11.06 23.23
C ASP A 302 -8.90 10.98 22.38
N PHE A 303 -9.17 9.82 21.78
CA PHE A 303 -10.25 9.61 20.83
C PHE A 303 -11.51 9.05 21.51
N HIS A 304 -12.60 9.80 21.38
CA HIS A 304 -13.89 9.58 22.05
C HIS A 304 -15.05 9.67 21.05
N SER A 305 -16.29 9.46 21.51
CA SER A 305 -17.50 9.60 20.67
C SER A 305 -18.61 10.41 21.32
N THR A 306 -19.30 11.20 20.51
CA THR A 306 -20.38 12.08 20.94
C THR A 306 -21.42 12.24 19.83
N ASN A 307 -22.37 13.15 19.95
CA ASN A 307 -23.42 13.36 18.94
C ASN A 307 -22.99 14.24 17.74
N ARG A 308 -21.79 14.81 17.77
CA ARG A 308 -21.24 15.71 16.74
C ARG A 308 -19.72 15.66 16.71
N ASP A 309 -19.13 16.04 15.60
CA ASP A 309 -17.67 16.12 15.48
C ASP A 309 -17.14 17.38 16.22
N VAL A 310 -16.36 17.21 17.29
CA VAL A 310 -15.85 18.33 18.13
C VAL A 310 -14.45 18.04 18.71
N LEU A 311 -13.62 19.08 18.83
CA LEU A 311 -12.28 19.01 19.44
C LEU A 311 -12.26 19.81 20.74
N TYR A 312 -12.10 19.15 21.89
CA TYR A 312 -11.90 19.90 23.14
C TYR A 312 -10.44 20.24 23.34
N ILE A 313 -10.14 21.54 23.25
CA ILE A 313 -8.79 22.12 23.27
C ILE A 313 -8.57 23.00 24.51
N GLN A 314 -7.31 23.27 24.87
CA GLN A 314 -6.95 24.28 25.87
C GLN A 314 -7.40 25.69 25.41
N THR A 315 -7.44 26.65 26.34
CA THR A 315 -7.75 28.05 26.01
C THR A 315 -6.53 28.75 25.41
N GLN A 316 -6.73 29.83 24.65
CA GLN A 316 -5.61 30.52 23.96
C GLN A 316 -4.53 31.10 24.90
N ASN A 317 -4.84 31.29 26.18
CA ASN A 317 -3.90 31.87 27.16
C ASN A 317 -3.18 30.81 28.03
N ASP A 318 -3.46 29.54 27.81
CA ASP A 318 -2.86 28.44 28.54
C ASP A 318 -1.40 28.24 28.09
N PRO A 319 -0.39 28.43 28.97
CA PRO A 319 1.00 28.21 28.59
C PRO A 319 1.24 26.71 28.34
N MET A 320 1.81 26.37 27.19
CA MET A 320 2.08 24.99 26.79
C MET A 320 3.39 24.87 26.01
N ASP A 321 3.99 23.68 26.04
CA ASP A 321 5.15 23.28 25.23
C ASP A 321 4.75 22.09 24.33
N PRO A 322 4.79 22.20 23.00
CA PRO A 322 5.23 23.37 22.21
C PRO A 322 4.28 24.58 22.30
N GLU A 323 4.84 25.79 22.32
CA GLU A 323 4.07 27.04 22.30
C GLU A 323 3.23 27.13 21.01
N ASN A 324 2.02 27.67 21.12
CA ASN A 324 1.09 27.93 20.00
C ASN A 324 0.65 26.70 19.18
N PHE A 325 0.95 25.46 19.62
CA PHE A 325 0.58 24.24 18.88
C PHE A 325 -0.89 24.26 18.41
N ILE A 326 -1.83 24.54 19.31
CA ILE A 326 -3.27 24.42 19.01
C ILE A 326 -3.70 25.43 17.95
N SER A 327 -3.24 26.69 18.04
CA SER A 327 -3.57 27.71 17.04
C SER A 327 -2.96 27.37 15.69
N ASP A 328 -1.68 27.04 15.67
CA ASP A 328 -0.92 26.81 14.44
C ASP A 328 -1.40 25.54 13.73
N TRP A 329 -1.68 24.48 14.51
CA TRP A 329 -2.24 23.24 14.00
C TRP A 329 -3.63 23.45 13.38
N LEU A 330 -4.53 24.19 14.04
CA LEU A 330 -5.87 24.46 13.51
C LEU A 330 -5.84 25.40 12.30
N ASP A 331 -4.90 26.34 12.24
CA ASP A 331 -4.67 27.20 11.07
C ASP A 331 -4.19 26.37 9.87
N LEU A 332 -3.25 25.44 10.07
CA LEU A 332 -2.79 24.51 9.03
C LEU A 332 -3.94 23.64 8.50
N VAL A 333 -4.74 23.06 9.42
CA VAL A 333 -5.95 22.30 9.05
C VAL A 333 -6.92 23.13 8.21
N SER A 334 -7.13 24.40 8.57
CA SER A 334 -8.04 25.30 7.86
C SER A 334 -7.55 25.67 6.46
N VAL A 335 -6.24 25.75 6.26
CA VAL A 335 -5.60 26.00 4.95
C VAL A 335 -5.69 24.78 4.04
N GLN A 336 -5.52 23.57 4.59
CA GLN A 336 -5.48 22.33 3.80
C GLN A 336 -6.87 21.83 3.37
N ALA A 337 -7.93 22.19 4.11
CA ALA A 337 -9.29 21.72 3.84
C ALA A 337 -9.92 22.34 2.58
N VAL A 338 -10.34 21.49 1.63
CA VAL A 338 -10.97 21.90 0.35
C VAL A 338 -12.47 22.21 0.49
N ASP A 339 -13.15 21.58 1.46
CA ASP A 339 -14.57 21.82 1.78
C ASP A 339 -14.68 22.54 3.14
N GLN A 340 -14.81 23.87 3.10
CA GLN A 340 -14.91 24.70 4.31
C GLN A 340 -16.38 24.87 4.76
N ASN A 341 -16.62 24.78 6.07
CA ASN A 341 -17.87 25.22 6.68
C ASN A 341 -17.96 26.77 6.69
N LYS A 342 -19.10 27.34 7.11
CA LYS A 342 -19.32 28.81 7.14
C LYS A 342 -18.32 29.60 8.00
N ASN A 343 -17.52 28.92 8.81
CA ASN A 343 -16.54 29.52 9.72
C ASN A 343 -15.08 29.26 9.27
N GLY A 344 -14.84 28.67 8.10
CA GLY A 344 -13.49 28.50 7.53
C GLY A 344 -12.75 27.22 7.95
N TYR A 345 -13.38 26.33 8.73
CA TYR A 345 -12.83 25.03 9.12
C TYR A 345 -13.27 23.92 8.16
N PRO A 346 -12.54 22.79 8.01
CA PRO A 346 -13.02 21.62 7.29
C PRO A 346 -14.43 21.21 7.73
N ALA A 347 -15.26 20.75 6.80
CA ALA A 347 -16.55 20.17 7.12
C ALA A 347 -16.41 19.01 8.13
N GLY A 348 -16.85 19.20 9.38
CA GLY A 348 -16.84 18.17 10.42
C GLY A 348 -16.58 18.73 11.81
N PHE A 349 -15.31 18.96 12.17
CA PHE A 349 -14.87 19.16 13.56
C PHE A 349 -14.83 20.63 13.99
N GLU A 350 -15.58 20.97 15.05
CA GLU A 350 -15.54 22.31 15.66
C GLU A 350 -14.57 22.36 16.86
N PRO A 351 -13.57 23.26 16.88
CA PRO A 351 -12.77 23.47 18.08
C PRO A 351 -13.62 24.11 19.19
N ALA A 352 -13.57 23.51 20.39
CA ALA A 352 -14.28 23.97 21.57
C ALA A 352 -13.29 24.14 22.73
N GLU A 353 -12.97 25.40 23.03
CA GLU A 353 -12.14 25.73 24.19
C GLU A 353 -12.83 25.29 25.49
N ARG A 354 -12.06 24.64 26.36
CA ARG A 354 -12.51 24.23 27.69
C ARG A 354 -11.46 24.64 28.71
N GLU A 355 -11.87 25.47 29.67
CA GLU A 355 -11.06 25.81 30.83
C GLU A 355 -10.64 24.56 31.61
N LEU A 356 -9.44 24.63 32.19
CA LEU A 356 -8.92 23.57 33.04
C LEU A 356 -9.85 23.36 34.26
N SER A 357 -10.32 22.13 34.43
CA SER A 357 -11.19 21.74 35.56
C SER A 357 -10.53 20.69 36.44
N ASP A 358 -11.06 20.49 37.65
CA ASP A 358 -10.57 19.46 38.59
C ASP A 358 -11.08 18.04 38.27
N LEU A 359 -11.72 17.86 37.11
CA LEU A 359 -12.12 16.54 36.64
C LEU A 359 -10.88 15.71 36.27
N GLY A 360 -10.86 14.44 36.69
CA GLY A 360 -9.80 13.47 36.36
C GLY A 360 -9.86 12.95 34.93
N THR A 361 -9.92 13.85 33.94
CA THR A 361 -9.85 13.48 32.51
C THR A 361 -8.39 13.38 32.06
N SER A 362 -8.14 12.59 31.01
CA SER A 362 -6.83 12.48 30.36
C SER A 362 -6.29 13.88 30.00
N LYS A 363 -7.10 14.68 29.31
CA LYS A 363 -6.78 16.06 28.92
C LYS A 363 -6.30 16.90 30.09
N ASN A 364 -7.04 16.91 31.20
CA ASN A 364 -6.69 17.72 32.37
C ASN A 364 -5.41 17.19 33.03
N TYR A 365 -5.26 15.86 33.13
CA TYR A 365 -4.10 15.24 33.76
C TYR A 365 -2.81 15.53 32.99
N PHE A 366 -2.77 15.26 31.68
CA PHE A 366 -1.55 15.43 30.88
C PHE A 366 -1.14 16.89 30.76
N TYR A 367 -2.10 17.81 30.59
CA TYR A 367 -1.80 19.24 30.61
C TYR A 367 -1.28 19.71 31.99
N ARG A 368 -1.92 19.34 33.10
CA ARG A 368 -1.47 19.71 34.45
C ARG A 368 -0.08 19.16 34.80
N THR A 369 0.22 17.96 34.32
CA THR A 369 1.42 17.23 34.73
C THR A 369 2.63 17.60 33.86
N TYR A 370 2.42 17.77 32.55
CA TYR A 370 3.51 17.92 31.59
C TYR A 370 3.48 19.26 30.83
N GLY A 371 2.40 20.04 30.93
CA GLY A 371 2.30 21.32 30.22
C GLY A 371 2.21 21.18 28.70
N VAL A 372 1.82 20.02 28.18
CA VAL A 372 1.77 19.74 26.72
C VAL A 372 0.36 19.94 26.16
N PRO A 373 0.22 20.24 24.85
CA PRO A 373 -1.07 20.20 24.17
C PRO A 373 -1.76 18.86 24.41
N SER A 374 -3.01 18.91 24.88
CA SER A 374 -3.76 17.74 25.32
C SER A 374 -5.19 17.83 24.81
N ILE A 375 -5.55 17.04 23.80
CA ILE A 375 -6.76 17.28 23.00
C ILE A 375 -7.66 16.04 23.05
N THR A 376 -8.95 16.28 23.30
CA THR A 376 -9.98 15.23 23.19
C THR A 376 -10.67 15.34 21.84
N PHE A 377 -10.54 14.29 21.03
CA PHE A 377 -11.08 14.18 19.68
C PHE A 377 -12.42 13.42 19.75
N GLU A 378 -13.56 14.11 19.74
CA GLU A 378 -14.87 13.45 19.78
C GLU A 378 -15.49 13.36 18.37
N THR A 379 -15.72 12.13 17.91
CA THR A 379 -16.37 11.86 16.61
C THR A 379 -17.86 11.59 16.79
N GLY A 380 -18.68 12.15 15.90
CA GLY A 380 -20.14 11.99 15.90
C GLY A 380 -20.61 10.55 15.68
N ASP A 381 -21.64 10.14 16.41
CA ASP A 381 -22.25 8.80 16.31
C ASP A 381 -22.67 8.47 14.87
N ASN A 382 -23.21 9.47 14.16
CA ASN A 382 -23.72 9.38 12.79
C ASN A 382 -22.75 9.97 11.76
N THR A 383 -21.50 10.23 12.13
CA THR A 383 -20.49 10.73 11.19
C THR A 383 -20.25 9.68 10.11
N ASP A 384 -20.40 10.10 8.86
CA ASP A 384 -20.28 9.26 7.69
C ASP A 384 -18.92 8.54 7.64
N ARG A 385 -18.98 7.21 7.63
CA ARG A 385 -17.80 6.34 7.65
C ARG A 385 -16.98 6.43 6.37
N GLU A 386 -17.59 6.76 5.24
CA GLU A 386 -16.89 6.86 3.96
C GLU A 386 -16.05 8.14 3.85
N THR A 387 -16.59 9.28 4.31
CA THR A 387 -15.88 10.56 4.23
C THR A 387 -14.95 10.83 5.42
N LEU A 388 -15.12 10.13 6.55
CA LEU A 388 -14.33 10.33 7.77
C LEU A 388 -12.81 10.23 7.56
N PRO A 389 -12.24 9.21 6.87
CA PRO A 389 -10.79 9.11 6.68
C PRO A 389 -10.19 10.35 6.00
N LYS A 390 -10.85 10.86 4.96
CA LYS A 390 -10.43 12.07 4.24
C LYS A 390 -10.52 13.33 5.11
N ARG A 391 -11.43 13.39 6.08
CA ARG A 391 -11.50 14.51 7.03
C ARG A 391 -10.36 14.46 8.03
N LEU A 392 -10.00 13.26 8.49
CA LEU A 392 -8.92 13.09 9.46
C LEU A 392 -7.53 13.27 8.84
N SER A 393 -7.36 13.00 7.55
CA SER A 393 -6.09 13.23 6.85
C SER A 393 -5.59 14.67 6.98
N PHE A 394 -6.50 15.66 7.00
CA PHE A 394 -6.11 17.07 7.21
C PHE A 394 -5.51 17.31 8.60
N PHE A 395 -6.04 16.64 9.64
CA PHE A 395 -5.55 16.79 11.01
C PHE A 395 -4.21 16.09 11.22
N SER A 396 -4.05 14.87 10.69
CA SER A 396 -2.79 14.12 10.75
C SER A 396 -1.68 14.80 9.93
N GLN A 397 -1.97 15.29 8.73
CA GLN A 397 -1.00 16.01 7.89
C GLN A 397 -0.56 17.33 8.54
N ALA A 398 -1.51 18.14 9.04
CA ALA A 398 -1.19 19.37 9.78
C ALA A 398 -0.36 19.10 11.05
N MET A 399 -0.59 17.98 11.74
CA MET A 399 0.18 17.61 12.93
C MET A 399 1.63 17.29 12.56
N ILE A 400 1.84 16.51 11.49
CA ILE A 400 3.18 16.24 10.95
C ILE A 400 3.86 17.56 10.59
N GLU A 401 3.19 18.42 9.82
CA GLU A 401 3.74 19.69 9.35
C GLU A 401 4.18 20.59 10.52
N PHE A 402 3.37 20.66 11.59
CA PHE A 402 3.74 21.39 12.79
C PHE A 402 5.04 20.85 13.42
N PHE A 403 5.11 19.54 13.69
CA PHE A 403 6.27 18.96 14.38
C PHE A 403 7.54 18.87 13.53
N VAL A 404 7.38 18.87 12.21
CA VAL A 404 8.49 19.10 11.28
C VAL A 404 9.08 20.50 11.47
N ASN A 405 8.22 21.52 11.56
CA ASN A 405 8.64 22.91 11.69
C ASN A 405 9.19 23.24 13.09
N GLU A 406 8.59 22.68 14.16
CA GLU A 406 9.08 22.83 15.54
C GLU A 406 10.55 22.38 15.69
N TRP A 407 10.89 21.24 15.08
CA TRP A 407 12.27 20.74 15.11
C TRP A 407 13.26 21.71 14.44
N SER A 408 12.86 22.34 13.34
CA SER A 408 13.68 23.35 12.66
C SER A 408 13.99 24.53 13.59
N LEU A 409 13.05 24.91 14.48
CA LEU A 409 13.24 26.00 15.42
C LEU A 409 14.15 25.62 16.61
N ASP A 410 13.98 24.43 17.19
CA ASP A 410 14.80 23.96 18.33
C ASP A 410 16.28 23.73 17.93
N THR A 411 16.52 23.31 16.68
CA THR A 411 17.87 23.16 16.09
C THR A 411 18.51 24.49 15.66
N GLN A 412 17.71 25.53 15.36
CA GLN A 412 18.18 26.87 15.03
C GLN A 412 18.87 27.59 16.22
N GLU A 413 18.69 27.15 17.45
CA GLU A 413 19.31 27.79 18.61
C GLU A 413 20.72 27.26 18.94
N ARG A 414 21.14 26.08 18.42
CA ARG A 414 22.35 25.38 18.93
C ARG A 414 23.56 25.21 17.97
N GLY A 415 23.47 25.43 16.65
CA GLY A 415 24.54 25.03 15.70
C GLY A 415 25.15 26.10 14.77
N ASN A 416 26.34 25.80 14.19
CA ASN A 416 27.06 26.61 13.19
C ASN A 416 26.17 26.95 11.95
N PRO A 417 26.07 28.24 11.52
CA PRO A 417 25.18 28.68 10.44
C PRO A 417 25.37 27.97 9.09
N ILE A 418 26.59 27.50 8.78
CA ILE A 418 26.90 26.79 7.53
C ILE A 418 26.35 25.35 7.57
N CYS A 419 26.58 24.62 8.68
CA CYS A 419 26.03 23.27 8.88
C CYS A 419 24.50 23.29 8.77
N ARG A 420 23.87 24.33 9.33
CA ARG A 420 22.41 24.60 9.30
C ARG A 420 21.86 24.80 7.88
N THR A 421 22.47 25.73 7.13
CA THR A 421 22.00 26.10 5.79
C THR A 421 22.08 24.94 4.79
N VAL A 422 23.04 24.02 4.99
CA VAL A 422 23.26 22.87 4.10
C VAL A 422 22.31 21.72 4.44
N TYR A 423 22.14 21.39 5.72
CA TYR A 423 21.23 20.33 6.18
C TYR A 423 19.78 20.59 5.73
N ASP A 424 19.27 21.81 5.93
CA ASP A 424 17.90 22.19 5.57
C ASP A 424 17.64 22.27 4.05
N ARG A 425 18.69 22.18 3.22
CA ARG A 425 18.61 22.35 1.75
C ARG A 425 19.10 21.16 0.96
N GLN A 426 19.34 20.01 1.61
CA GLN A 426 19.79 18.83 0.89
C GLN A 426 18.69 18.31 -0.04
N LYS A 427 19.03 18.21 -1.31
CA LYS A 427 18.20 17.55 -2.32
C LYS A 427 18.66 16.10 -2.48
N PRO A 428 17.77 15.21 -2.95
CA PRO A 428 18.19 13.93 -3.49
C PRO A 428 19.41 14.02 -4.39
N CYS A 429 20.42 13.20 -4.10
CA CYS A 429 21.56 13.08 -4.99
C CYS A 429 21.14 12.46 -6.32
N ASP A 430 21.45 13.14 -7.41
CA ASP A 430 21.05 12.77 -8.77
C ASP A 430 22.23 12.77 -9.77
N ASP A 431 23.43 13.13 -9.31
CA ASP A 431 24.60 13.26 -10.17
C ASP A 431 25.91 12.73 -9.55
N PHE A 432 26.92 12.62 -10.41
CA PHE A 432 28.23 12.09 -10.04
C PHE A 432 28.90 12.90 -8.94
N TYR A 433 28.72 14.23 -8.94
CA TYR A 433 29.31 15.12 -7.94
C TYR A 433 28.71 14.88 -6.56
N CYS A 434 27.37 14.83 -6.47
CA CYS A 434 26.66 14.61 -5.21
C CYS A 434 27.08 13.30 -4.56
N PHE A 435 27.07 12.19 -5.31
CA PHE A 435 27.51 10.90 -4.80
C PHE A 435 29.00 10.85 -4.42
N MET A 436 29.84 11.68 -5.04
CA MET A 436 31.25 11.82 -4.63
C MET A 436 31.37 12.58 -3.30
N ILE A 437 30.50 13.56 -3.03
CA ILE A 437 30.39 14.22 -1.73
C ILE A 437 29.90 13.22 -0.67
N GLU A 438 28.88 12.40 -0.96
CA GLU A 438 28.41 11.35 -0.05
C GLU A 438 29.50 10.34 0.30
N ALA A 439 30.29 9.92 -0.69
CA ALA A 439 31.42 9.04 -0.45
C ALA A 439 32.50 9.69 0.47
N ASN A 440 32.70 11.02 0.39
CA ASN A 440 33.59 11.74 1.30
C ASN A 440 32.99 11.87 2.71
N LYS A 441 31.68 12.16 2.83
CA LYS A 441 30.94 12.15 4.09
C LYS A 441 31.09 10.81 4.81
N ALA A 442 30.83 9.71 4.12
CA ALA A 442 30.98 8.36 4.66
C ALA A 442 32.43 8.08 5.13
N THR A 443 33.41 8.60 4.39
CA THR A 443 34.82 8.48 4.80
C THR A 443 35.13 9.29 6.04
N LEU A 444 34.61 10.51 6.16
CA LEU A 444 34.82 11.34 7.35
C LEU A 444 34.25 10.64 8.59
N VAL A 445 33.00 10.17 8.53
CA VAL A 445 32.34 9.46 9.63
C VAL A 445 33.11 8.20 10.02
N SER A 446 33.50 7.35 9.05
CA SER A 446 34.28 6.15 9.33
C SER A 446 35.66 6.49 9.91
N SER A 447 36.34 7.49 9.35
CA SER A 447 37.70 7.89 9.78
C SER A 447 37.71 8.53 11.17
N ALA A 448 36.65 9.24 11.53
CA ALA A 448 36.42 9.77 12.87
C ALA A 448 36.35 8.64 13.90
N GLN A 449 35.54 7.61 13.62
CA GLN A 449 35.36 6.46 14.50
C GLN A 449 36.62 5.60 14.61
N ASP A 450 37.34 5.43 13.51
CA ASP A 450 38.57 4.62 13.46
C ASP A 450 39.83 5.40 13.91
N ASN A 451 39.68 6.66 14.33
CA ASN A 451 40.78 7.57 14.72
C ASN A 451 41.87 7.71 13.63
N ILE A 452 41.48 7.63 12.35
CA ILE A 452 42.36 7.85 11.20
C ILE A 452 42.59 9.36 11.01
N VAL A 453 41.54 10.15 11.23
CA VAL A 453 41.59 11.61 11.24
C VAL A 453 41.65 12.09 12.70
N SER A 454 42.48 13.09 12.97
CA SER A 454 42.58 13.72 14.29
C SER A 454 41.25 14.34 14.72
N SER A 455 40.82 14.11 15.97
CA SER A 455 39.58 14.66 16.51
C SER A 455 39.51 16.19 16.45
N ALA A 456 40.64 16.87 16.55
CA ALA A 456 40.74 18.33 16.44
C ALA A 456 40.34 18.89 15.06
N ASN A 457 40.32 18.05 14.01
CA ASN A 457 40.05 18.47 12.64
C ASN A 457 38.67 18.02 12.11
N ILE A 458 37.95 17.16 12.84
CA ILE A 458 36.72 16.52 12.34
C ILE A 458 35.61 17.55 12.03
N SER A 459 35.33 18.47 12.97
CA SER A 459 34.31 19.52 12.80
C SER A 459 34.66 20.47 11.65
N LEU A 460 35.95 20.81 11.50
CA LEU A 460 36.44 21.61 10.38
C LEU A 460 36.25 20.90 9.04
N PHE A 461 36.53 19.60 8.96
CA PHE A 461 36.36 18.82 7.73
C PHE A 461 34.88 18.62 7.38
N ALA A 462 34.02 18.35 8.37
CA ALA A 462 32.57 18.28 8.19
C ALA A 462 32.05 19.60 7.62
N SER A 463 32.43 20.72 8.24
CA SER A 463 32.07 22.07 7.79
C SER A 463 32.51 22.33 6.35
N ALA A 464 33.74 21.96 5.98
CA ALA A 464 34.26 22.19 4.62
C ALA A 464 33.55 21.35 3.54
N ILE A 465 33.24 20.08 3.83
CA ILE A 465 32.48 19.22 2.91
C ILE A 465 31.08 19.80 2.69
N LEU A 466 30.41 20.20 3.78
CA LEU A 466 29.07 20.80 3.72
C LEU A 466 29.11 22.15 3.00
N GLU A 467 30.14 22.98 3.22
CA GLU A 467 30.29 24.26 2.56
C GLU A 467 30.53 24.13 1.04
N ASP A 468 31.40 23.22 0.58
CA ASP A 468 31.58 22.96 -0.87
C ASP A 468 30.26 22.49 -1.49
N SER A 469 29.52 21.63 -0.78
CA SER A 469 28.19 21.19 -1.18
C SER A 469 27.20 22.35 -1.30
N ALA A 470 27.13 23.26 -0.31
CA ALA A 470 26.28 24.45 -0.38
C ALA A 470 26.64 25.36 -1.56
N ARG A 471 27.93 25.61 -1.77
CA ARG A 471 28.40 26.43 -2.89
C ARG A 471 28.00 25.82 -4.22
N ALA A 472 28.17 24.50 -4.39
CA ALA A 472 27.81 23.77 -5.60
C ALA A 472 26.29 23.62 -5.81
N SER A 473 25.47 23.82 -4.78
CA SER A 473 24.01 23.93 -4.90
C SER A 473 23.58 25.31 -5.41
N LEU A 474 24.38 26.35 -5.21
CA LEU A 474 24.11 27.71 -5.71
C LEU A 474 24.73 27.95 -7.09
N ASP A 475 25.87 27.33 -7.37
CA ASP A 475 26.59 27.43 -8.64
C ASP A 475 26.91 26.02 -9.18
N THR A 476 26.14 25.59 -10.19
CA THR A 476 26.28 24.26 -10.77
C THR A 476 27.60 24.07 -11.53
N ASP A 477 28.31 25.16 -11.89
CA ASP A 477 29.62 25.06 -12.55
C ASP A 477 30.71 24.49 -11.62
N LEU A 478 30.47 24.51 -10.30
CA LEU A 478 31.36 23.89 -9.30
C LEU A 478 31.23 22.36 -9.25
N ARG A 479 30.12 21.81 -9.76
CA ARG A 479 29.86 20.37 -9.79
C ARG A 479 30.81 19.71 -10.78
N THR A 480 31.59 18.74 -10.30
CA THR A 480 32.63 18.07 -11.09
C THR A 480 32.61 16.57 -10.84
N SER A 481 32.90 15.79 -11.89
CA SER A 481 33.14 14.34 -11.78
C SER A 481 34.61 13.99 -11.57
N ASN A 482 35.49 14.99 -11.48
CA ASN A 482 36.93 14.80 -11.31
C ASN A 482 37.37 15.13 -9.88
N TYR A 483 37.71 14.10 -9.10
CA TYR A 483 38.20 14.28 -7.74
C TYR A 483 39.43 15.21 -7.65
N ALA A 484 40.28 15.25 -8.68
CA ALA A 484 41.46 16.13 -8.70
C ALA A 484 41.10 17.63 -8.82
N VAL A 485 39.84 17.95 -9.11
CA VAL A 485 39.30 19.32 -9.09
C VAL A 485 38.59 19.60 -7.76
N LEU A 486 37.95 18.58 -7.16
CA LEU A 486 37.29 18.69 -5.86
C LEU A 486 38.28 18.86 -4.70
N GLU A 487 39.31 18.02 -4.63
CA GLU A 487 40.25 17.99 -3.49
C GLU A 487 40.94 19.33 -3.24
N PRO A 488 41.45 20.07 -4.25
CA PRO A 488 42.00 21.41 -4.03
C PRO A 488 41.02 22.38 -3.39
N ARG A 489 39.72 22.32 -3.72
CA ARG A 489 38.71 23.21 -3.10
C ARG A 489 38.48 22.86 -1.64
N LEU A 490 38.46 21.58 -1.31
CA LEU A 490 38.37 21.14 0.09
C LEU A 490 39.61 21.58 0.88
N ILE A 491 40.80 21.52 0.28
CA ILE A 491 42.04 22.04 0.87
C ILE A 491 41.97 23.56 1.09
N ASP A 492 41.43 24.32 0.13
CA ASP A 492 41.25 25.77 0.28
C ASP A 492 40.30 26.13 1.44
N LEU A 493 39.35 25.25 1.77
CA LEU A 493 38.38 25.43 2.87
C LEU A 493 38.92 25.03 4.24
N ALA A 494 39.66 23.92 4.35
CA ALA A 494 40.02 23.31 5.64
C ALA A 494 41.53 23.14 5.87
N GLY A 495 42.37 23.59 4.94
CA GLY A 495 43.83 23.38 4.99
C GLY A 495 44.26 22.02 4.42
N SER A 496 45.58 21.81 4.37
CA SER A 496 46.19 20.62 3.75
C SER A 496 45.83 19.30 4.44
N GLU A 497 45.45 19.37 5.71
CA GLU A 497 45.15 18.25 6.60
C GLU A 497 43.92 17.47 6.13
N ILE A 498 42.97 18.11 5.43
CA ILE A 498 41.76 17.45 4.91
C ILE A 498 42.07 16.39 3.84
N SER A 499 43.25 16.47 3.21
CA SER A 499 43.74 15.43 2.29
C SER A 499 43.89 14.05 2.96
N ALA A 500 43.89 13.99 4.30
CA ALA A 500 43.82 12.75 5.05
C ALA A 500 42.57 11.92 4.71
N LEU A 501 41.48 12.52 4.21
CA LEU A 501 40.31 11.81 3.70
C LEU A 501 40.63 10.92 2.48
N HIS A 502 41.76 11.11 1.82
CA HIS A 502 42.19 10.24 0.72
C HIS A 502 42.96 8.99 1.19
N ILE A 503 43.33 8.92 2.48
CA ILE A 503 44.06 7.78 3.03
C ILE A 503 43.19 6.53 2.93
N GLY A 504 43.79 5.44 2.46
CA GLY A 504 43.07 4.16 2.31
C GLY A 504 42.23 4.04 1.06
N ARG A 505 42.12 5.11 0.26
CA ARG A 505 41.27 5.20 -0.93
C ARG A 505 42.08 5.46 -2.19
N SER A 506 41.40 5.41 -3.33
CA SER A 506 41.89 5.86 -4.62
C SER A 506 40.79 6.63 -5.35
N ARG A 507 41.13 7.19 -6.51
CA ARG A 507 40.10 7.62 -7.47
C ARG A 507 39.39 6.43 -8.11
N GLN A 508 40.03 5.26 -8.17
CA GLN A 508 39.46 4.08 -8.84
C GLN A 508 38.27 3.50 -8.08
N ASP A 509 38.43 3.20 -6.79
CA ASP A 509 37.36 2.69 -5.94
C ASP A 509 36.30 3.76 -5.65
N LEU A 510 36.70 5.02 -5.45
CA LEU A 510 35.75 6.14 -5.33
C LEU A 510 34.86 6.25 -6.57
N HIS A 511 35.45 6.38 -7.77
CA HIS A 511 34.65 6.52 -8.99
C HIS A 511 33.89 5.23 -9.30
N GLY A 512 34.42 4.04 -8.96
CA GLY A 512 33.69 2.78 -9.06
C GLY A 512 32.45 2.75 -8.19
N THR A 513 32.56 3.25 -6.95
CA THR A 513 31.46 3.36 -5.98
C THR A 513 30.39 4.31 -6.49
N VAL A 514 30.78 5.52 -6.90
CA VAL A 514 29.86 6.53 -7.45
C VAL A 514 29.13 6.01 -8.68
N ARG A 515 29.81 5.32 -9.60
CA ARG A 515 29.16 4.71 -10.77
C ARG A 515 28.12 3.66 -10.38
N ARG A 516 28.38 2.87 -9.33
CA ARG A 516 27.42 1.88 -8.82
C ARG A 516 26.25 2.53 -8.08
N MET A 517 26.45 3.65 -7.38
CA MET A 517 25.35 4.42 -6.79
C MET A 517 24.44 5.01 -7.88
N LEU A 518 25.03 5.61 -8.93
CA LEU A 518 24.28 6.08 -10.11
C LEU A 518 23.52 4.94 -10.79
N ALA A 519 24.22 3.83 -11.07
CA ALA A 519 23.60 2.68 -11.71
C ALA A 519 22.49 2.06 -10.84
N ARG A 520 22.64 2.06 -9.50
CA ARG A 520 21.63 1.60 -8.56
C ARG A 520 20.37 2.45 -8.64
N GLN A 521 20.51 3.78 -8.70
CA GLN A 521 19.37 4.69 -8.88
C GLN A 521 18.69 4.45 -10.24
N ASP A 522 19.46 4.50 -11.33
CA ASP A 522 18.98 4.24 -12.69
C ASP A 522 18.24 2.89 -12.79
N TRP A 523 18.75 1.87 -12.10
CA TRP A 523 18.18 0.52 -12.07
C TRP A 523 16.81 0.47 -11.41
N LEU A 524 16.66 1.13 -10.25
CA LEU A 524 15.40 1.16 -9.51
C LEU A 524 14.37 2.04 -10.22
N GLU A 525 14.78 3.18 -10.80
CA GLU A 525 13.91 4.04 -11.61
C GLU A 525 13.39 3.32 -12.86
N LEU A 526 14.24 2.56 -13.55
CA LEU A 526 13.80 1.73 -14.68
C LEU A 526 12.86 0.61 -14.24
N LEU A 527 13.13 -0.04 -13.10
CA LEU A 527 12.21 -1.04 -12.57
C LEU A 527 10.84 -0.43 -12.25
N GLN A 528 10.80 0.76 -11.64
CA GLN A 528 9.55 1.50 -11.41
C GLN A 528 8.78 1.68 -12.72
N GLN A 529 9.45 2.17 -13.78
CA GLN A 529 8.82 2.36 -15.09
C GLN A 529 8.35 1.05 -15.75
N VAL A 530 9.06 -0.05 -15.56
CA VAL A 530 8.65 -1.40 -15.99
C VAL A 530 7.38 -1.83 -15.24
N LEU A 531 7.32 -1.63 -13.92
CA LEU A 531 6.17 -1.97 -13.09
C LEU A 531 4.95 -1.09 -13.40
N ASP A 532 5.14 0.20 -13.66
CA ASP A 532 4.07 1.12 -14.05
C ASP A 532 3.51 0.79 -15.44
N THR A 533 4.39 0.42 -16.37
CA THR A 533 3.98 -0.09 -17.69
C THR A 533 3.18 -1.38 -17.55
N ARG A 534 3.63 -2.30 -16.69
CA ARG A 534 2.89 -3.54 -16.38
C ARG A 534 1.53 -3.23 -15.77
N LYS A 535 1.44 -2.29 -14.83
CA LYS A 535 0.17 -1.83 -14.23
C LYS A 535 -0.77 -1.31 -15.31
N GLY A 536 -0.29 -0.43 -16.19
CA GLY A 536 -1.07 0.11 -17.30
C GLY A 536 -1.58 -0.98 -18.24
N LEU A 537 -0.76 -2.00 -18.55
CA LEU A 537 -1.20 -3.17 -19.33
C LEU A 537 -2.32 -3.95 -18.63
N LEU A 538 -2.17 -4.24 -17.34
CA LEU A 538 -3.17 -4.98 -16.55
C LEU A 538 -4.47 -4.19 -16.35
N THR A 539 -4.41 -2.86 -16.34
CA THR A 539 -5.62 -2.02 -16.36
C THR A 539 -6.42 -2.25 -17.64
N VAL A 540 -5.76 -2.33 -18.80
CA VAL A 540 -6.45 -2.63 -20.06
C VAL A 540 -6.98 -4.06 -20.10
N VAL A 541 -6.33 -5.03 -19.44
CA VAL A 541 -6.86 -6.42 -19.33
C VAL A 541 -8.26 -6.42 -18.70
N ALA A 542 -8.46 -5.64 -17.63
CA ALA A 542 -9.68 -5.65 -16.83
C ALA A 542 -10.95 -5.32 -17.65
N ASP A 543 -10.80 -4.51 -18.71
CA ASP A 543 -11.93 -4.08 -19.55
C ASP A 543 -12.27 -5.07 -20.69
N HIS A 544 -11.46 -6.13 -20.87
CA HIS A 544 -11.50 -6.94 -22.09
C HIS A 544 -11.61 -8.46 -21.87
N HIS A 545 -12.08 -8.90 -20.70
CA HIS A 545 -12.29 -10.31 -20.36
C HIS A 545 -13.25 -11.03 -21.31
N GLU A 546 -14.22 -10.34 -21.89
CA GLU A 546 -15.24 -10.92 -22.80
C GLU A 546 -15.05 -10.50 -24.26
N THR A 547 -13.99 -9.73 -24.56
CA THR A 547 -13.73 -9.21 -25.90
C THR A 547 -13.06 -10.29 -26.75
N VAL A 548 -13.86 -11.02 -27.52
CA VAL A 548 -13.38 -12.12 -28.38
C VAL A 548 -12.67 -11.57 -29.63
N VAL A 549 -11.46 -12.05 -29.88
CA VAL A 549 -10.57 -11.62 -30.97
C VAL A 549 -9.87 -12.82 -31.63
N PRO A 550 -9.47 -12.73 -32.90
CA PRO A 550 -8.68 -13.78 -33.54
C PRO A 550 -7.25 -13.84 -32.99
N THR A 551 -6.70 -15.04 -32.84
CA THR A 551 -5.26 -15.25 -32.72
C THR A 551 -4.63 -15.51 -34.08
N TYR A 552 -3.32 -15.29 -34.20
CA TYR A 552 -2.60 -15.53 -35.45
C TYR A 552 -1.40 -16.44 -35.22
N THR A 553 -1.25 -17.44 -36.09
CA THR A 553 -0.03 -18.23 -36.22
C THR A 553 0.45 -18.11 -37.66
N HIS A 554 1.75 -17.86 -37.87
CA HIS A 554 2.31 -17.56 -39.20
C HIS A 554 1.59 -16.40 -39.95
N GLY A 555 0.96 -15.48 -39.21
CA GLY A 555 0.18 -14.37 -39.78
C GLY A 555 -1.20 -14.76 -40.33
N VAL A 556 -1.67 -15.98 -40.04
CA VAL A 556 -2.98 -16.50 -40.45
C VAL A 556 -3.85 -16.70 -39.20
N PRO A 557 -5.16 -16.37 -39.23
CA PRO A 557 -6.06 -16.66 -38.12
C PRO A 557 -6.00 -18.12 -37.71
N ALA A 558 -5.87 -18.38 -36.41
CA ALA A 558 -5.85 -19.71 -35.82
C ALA A 558 -7.17 -19.98 -35.08
N GLU A 559 -7.21 -19.76 -33.76
CA GLU A 559 -8.42 -19.91 -32.94
C GLU A 559 -8.84 -18.56 -32.34
N PRO A 560 -10.13 -18.39 -32.01
CA PRO A 560 -10.60 -17.27 -31.19
C PRO A 560 -10.00 -17.31 -29.78
N THR A 561 -9.76 -16.13 -29.21
CA THR A 561 -9.36 -15.92 -27.82
C THR A 561 -10.06 -14.68 -27.28
N THR A 562 -9.84 -14.33 -26.02
CA THR A 562 -10.15 -12.99 -25.49
C THR A 562 -8.96 -12.05 -25.61
N TYR A 563 -9.20 -10.75 -25.78
CA TYR A 563 -8.12 -9.76 -25.82
C TYR A 563 -7.42 -9.63 -24.47
N ALA A 564 -8.15 -9.81 -23.36
CA ALA A 564 -7.57 -9.98 -22.03
C ALA A 564 -6.51 -11.09 -21.99
N HIS A 565 -6.78 -12.26 -22.58
CA HIS A 565 -5.82 -13.37 -22.61
C HIS A 565 -4.52 -13.00 -23.35
N ILE A 566 -4.60 -12.25 -24.47
CA ILE A 566 -3.41 -11.75 -25.19
C ILE A 566 -2.63 -10.76 -24.33
N LEU A 567 -3.31 -9.80 -23.70
CA LEU A 567 -2.66 -8.78 -22.88
C LEU A 567 -2.04 -9.36 -21.60
N LEU A 568 -2.65 -10.37 -20.99
CA LEU A 568 -2.09 -11.10 -19.86
C LEU A 568 -0.74 -11.75 -20.23
N ALA A 569 -0.60 -12.31 -21.44
CA ALA A 569 0.68 -12.85 -21.90
C ALA A 569 1.80 -11.79 -21.96
N TYR A 570 1.47 -10.55 -22.39
CA TYR A 570 2.41 -9.44 -22.32
C TYR A 570 2.68 -9.02 -20.87
N GLY A 571 1.65 -8.95 -20.02
CA GLY A 571 1.78 -8.68 -18.59
C GLY A 571 2.72 -9.63 -17.86
N GLU A 572 2.61 -10.94 -18.14
CA GLU A 572 3.51 -11.98 -17.64
C GLU A 572 4.93 -11.87 -18.21
N SER A 573 5.09 -11.35 -19.42
CA SER A 573 6.42 -11.05 -19.93
C SER A 573 7.08 -9.91 -19.15
N PHE A 574 6.33 -8.87 -18.81
CA PHE A 574 6.80 -7.79 -17.95
C PHE A 574 7.03 -8.24 -16.50
N GLU A 575 6.24 -9.20 -15.99
CA GLU A 575 6.51 -9.87 -14.70
C GLU A 575 7.92 -10.47 -14.69
N ARG A 576 8.22 -11.36 -15.65
CA ARG A 576 9.53 -12.00 -15.75
C ARG A 576 10.67 -11.01 -15.99
N ILE A 577 10.39 -9.86 -16.62
CA ILE A 577 11.37 -8.78 -16.75
C ILE A 577 11.62 -8.17 -15.36
N SER A 578 10.57 -7.81 -14.62
CA SER A 578 10.70 -7.25 -13.26
C SER A 578 11.42 -8.18 -12.30
N GLU A 579 11.17 -9.50 -12.36
CA GLU A 579 11.87 -10.49 -11.52
C GLU A 579 13.39 -10.45 -11.78
N ARG A 580 13.81 -10.37 -13.04
CA ARG A 580 15.25 -10.28 -13.38
C ARG A 580 15.90 -8.98 -12.89
N PHE A 581 15.15 -7.87 -12.89
CA PHE A 581 15.63 -6.63 -12.27
C PHE A 581 15.86 -6.81 -10.76
N GLN A 582 14.93 -7.48 -10.05
CA GLN A 582 15.05 -7.74 -8.62
C GLN A 582 16.22 -8.68 -8.31
N GLU A 583 16.36 -9.76 -9.08
CA GLU A 583 17.45 -10.73 -8.95
C GLU A 583 18.84 -10.09 -9.20
N GLY A 584 18.93 -9.18 -10.17
CA GLY A 584 20.15 -8.45 -10.51
C GLY A 584 20.56 -7.39 -9.50
N PHE A 585 19.58 -6.79 -8.80
CA PHE A 585 19.84 -5.71 -7.85
C PHE A 585 20.88 -6.08 -6.76
N SER A 586 20.84 -7.32 -6.27
CA SER A 586 21.78 -7.82 -5.26
C SER A 586 23.26 -7.75 -5.69
N ARG A 587 23.56 -7.84 -6.99
CA ARG A 587 24.92 -7.75 -7.55
C ARG A 587 25.31 -6.31 -7.87
N VAL A 588 24.34 -5.48 -8.25
CA VAL A 588 24.55 -4.07 -8.52
C VAL A 588 24.83 -3.31 -7.22
N ASN A 589 24.07 -3.60 -6.15
CA ASN A 589 24.16 -2.95 -4.85
C ASN A 589 25.29 -3.51 -3.95
N GLN A 590 26.47 -3.74 -4.54
CA GLN A 590 27.69 -4.08 -3.81
C GLN A 590 28.75 -2.98 -3.95
N SER A 591 29.37 -2.60 -2.84
CA SER A 591 30.32 -1.50 -2.77
C SER A 591 31.74 -1.93 -3.12
N PRO A 592 32.41 -1.26 -4.08
CA PRO A 592 33.84 -1.42 -4.28
C PRO A 592 34.67 -0.53 -3.33
N TYR A 593 34.03 0.28 -2.47
CA TYR A 593 34.71 1.33 -1.73
C TYR A 593 35.75 0.79 -0.73
N GLY A 594 36.87 1.50 -0.60
CA GLY A 594 38.02 1.08 0.22
C GLY A 594 38.87 -0.03 -0.40
N ALA A 595 38.62 -0.43 -1.65
CA ALA A 595 39.49 -1.34 -2.40
C ALA A 595 40.82 -0.68 -2.85
N GLY A 596 40.96 0.65 -2.69
CA GLY A 596 42.10 1.42 -3.15
C GLY A 596 42.20 1.36 -4.68
N VAL A 597 43.40 1.16 -5.21
CA VAL A 597 43.59 0.91 -6.66
C VAL A 597 43.17 -0.51 -7.04
N GLY A 598 43.24 -1.47 -6.11
CA GLY A 598 43.02 -2.89 -6.37
C GLY A 598 43.61 -3.85 -5.33
N ASN A 599 44.39 -3.33 -4.37
CA ASN A 599 45.07 -4.12 -3.34
C ASN A 599 44.78 -3.62 -1.91
N THR A 600 43.69 -2.87 -1.71
CA THR A 600 43.40 -2.16 -0.45
C THR A 600 44.54 -1.21 -0.06
N SER A 601 44.69 -0.92 1.24
CA SER A 601 45.71 -0.01 1.78
C SER A 601 46.41 -0.60 2.99
N GLY A 602 47.60 -0.08 3.31
CA GLY A 602 48.27 -0.36 4.58
C GLY A 602 47.55 0.25 5.80
N VAL A 603 46.67 1.23 5.57
CA VAL A 603 45.72 1.73 6.58
C VAL A 603 44.42 0.95 6.45
N ARG A 604 44.00 0.33 7.56
CA ARG A 604 42.82 -0.55 7.59
C ARG A 604 41.54 0.29 7.67
N LEU A 605 40.89 0.48 6.52
CA LEU A 605 39.52 1.00 6.45
C LEU A 605 38.50 -0.11 6.68
N ASP A 606 37.40 0.21 7.36
CA ASP A 606 36.23 -0.67 7.48
C ASP A 606 35.35 -0.57 6.23
N ARG A 607 35.59 -1.48 5.27
CA ARG A 607 34.85 -1.49 3.99
C ARG A 607 33.37 -1.80 4.15
N HIS A 608 32.97 -2.60 5.14
CA HIS A 608 31.56 -2.90 5.38
C HIS A 608 30.85 -1.67 5.94
N ARG A 609 31.47 -0.94 6.86
CA ARG A 609 30.88 0.31 7.37
C ARG A 609 30.72 1.35 6.27
N LEU A 610 31.76 1.54 5.45
CA LEU A 610 31.69 2.41 4.29
C LEU A 610 30.57 2.01 3.30
N ALA A 611 30.37 0.71 3.09
CA ALA A 611 29.28 0.20 2.25
C ALA A 611 27.91 0.50 2.86
N GLN A 612 27.72 0.18 4.14
CA GLN A 612 26.47 0.41 4.89
C GLN A 612 26.10 1.89 4.92
N SER A 613 27.04 2.79 5.20
CA SER A 613 26.81 4.25 5.21
C SER A 613 26.37 4.80 3.86
N LEU A 614 26.62 4.10 2.75
CA LEU A 614 26.24 4.51 1.39
C LEU A 614 25.04 3.71 0.85
N GLY A 615 24.36 2.94 1.71
CA GLY A 615 23.19 2.13 1.36
C GLY A 615 23.48 0.89 0.52
N PHE A 616 24.74 0.44 0.46
CA PHE A 616 25.08 -0.83 -0.17
C PHE A 616 24.76 -2.00 0.76
N THR A 617 24.30 -3.11 0.19
CA THR A 617 23.97 -4.32 0.95
C THR A 617 25.23 -5.06 1.41
N ASP A 618 26.30 -5.02 0.61
CA ASP A 618 27.57 -5.66 0.93
C ASP A 618 28.73 -5.03 0.15
N ILE A 619 29.94 -5.55 0.31
CA ILE A 619 31.14 -5.21 -0.46
C ILE A 619 31.34 -6.15 -1.65
N VAL A 620 32.04 -5.67 -2.68
CA VAL A 620 32.74 -6.57 -3.60
C VAL A 620 34.01 -7.05 -2.90
N GLU A 621 33.99 -8.29 -2.40
CA GLU A 621 34.99 -8.85 -1.50
C GLU A 621 36.43 -8.65 -2.00
N ASN A 622 36.73 -9.17 -3.19
CA ASN A 622 38.06 -9.11 -3.77
C ASN A 622 38.35 -7.68 -4.28
N SER A 623 39.35 -7.02 -3.71
CA SER A 623 39.70 -5.63 -4.07
C SER A 623 40.16 -5.46 -5.53
N PHE A 624 40.76 -6.49 -6.12
CA PHE A 624 41.16 -6.49 -7.52
C PHE A 624 39.91 -6.60 -8.41
N ASP A 625 39.00 -7.49 -8.07
CA ASP A 625 37.71 -7.64 -8.76
C ASP A 625 36.90 -6.33 -8.72
N ALA A 626 36.71 -5.78 -7.52
CA ALA A 626 35.97 -4.56 -7.23
C ALA A 626 36.30 -3.38 -8.16
N ASN A 627 37.57 -3.25 -8.55
CA ASN A 627 38.05 -2.14 -9.37
C ASN A 627 38.33 -2.49 -10.82
N PHE A 628 38.56 -3.77 -11.16
CA PHE A 628 39.06 -4.14 -12.47
C PHE A 628 38.09 -5.02 -13.25
N VAL A 629 37.54 -6.06 -12.62
CA VAL A 629 36.75 -7.09 -13.31
C VAL A 629 35.26 -6.77 -13.18
N SER A 630 34.69 -6.75 -11.96
CA SER A 630 33.26 -6.47 -11.73
C SER A 630 32.76 -5.06 -12.08
N SER A 631 33.67 -4.18 -12.52
CA SER A 631 33.36 -2.80 -12.89
C SER A 631 32.51 -2.65 -14.14
N LEU A 632 32.28 -3.73 -14.89
CA LEU A 632 31.44 -3.78 -16.10
C LEU A 632 30.08 -4.50 -15.92
N ASP A 633 29.93 -5.30 -14.86
CA ASP A 633 28.80 -6.24 -14.72
C ASP A 633 27.45 -5.54 -14.74
N TYR A 634 27.30 -4.47 -13.96
CA TYR A 634 26.04 -3.72 -13.86
C TYR A 634 25.60 -3.17 -15.22
N ALA A 635 26.55 -2.71 -16.05
CA ALA A 635 26.26 -2.11 -17.35
C ALA A 635 25.80 -3.18 -18.36
N VAL A 636 26.44 -4.35 -18.34
CA VAL A 636 26.09 -5.47 -19.23
C VAL A 636 24.76 -6.11 -18.82
N GLU A 637 24.53 -6.34 -17.52
CA GLU A 637 23.26 -6.86 -17.03
C GLU A 637 22.11 -5.91 -17.38
N LEU A 638 22.24 -4.61 -17.12
CA LEU A 638 21.21 -3.63 -17.44
C LEU A 638 20.94 -3.54 -18.95
N SER A 639 21.99 -3.64 -19.77
CA SER A 639 21.85 -3.67 -21.24
C SER A 639 21.03 -4.88 -21.71
N SER A 640 21.19 -6.02 -21.06
CA SER A 640 20.48 -7.26 -21.38
C SER A 640 19.00 -7.18 -20.99
N LEU A 641 18.71 -6.59 -19.84
CA LEU A 641 17.34 -6.32 -19.37
C LEU A 641 16.60 -5.40 -20.33
N LEU A 642 17.19 -4.26 -20.70
CA LEU A 642 16.57 -3.30 -21.61
C LEU A 642 16.37 -3.87 -23.03
N LYS A 643 17.31 -4.67 -23.54
CA LYS A 643 17.11 -5.41 -24.81
C LYS A 643 15.90 -6.33 -24.73
N ASN A 644 15.75 -7.09 -23.64
CA ASN A 644 14.61 -7.98 -23.46
C ASN A 644 13.29 -7.20 -23.50
N THR A 645 13.21 -6.09 -22.74
CA THR A 645 12.05 -5.20 -22.73
C THR A 645 11.73 -4.65 -24.13
N ALA A 646 12.72 -4.14 -24.85
CA ALA A 646 12.53 -3.59 -26.19
C ALA A 646 12.04 -4.62 -27.21
N LEU A 647 12.51 -5.88 -27.11
CA LEU A 647 12.05 -6.96 -27.97
C LEU A 647 10.58 -7.30 -27.73
N VAL A 648 10.13 -7.32 -26.47
CA VAL A 648 8.70 -7.54 -26.13
C VAL A 648 7.84 -6.39 -26.63
N VAL A 649 8.28 -5.14 -26.46
CA VAL A 649 7.60 -3.96 -27.00
C VAL A 649 7.48 -4.04 -28.53
N ASN A 650 8.55 -4.44 -29.24
CA ASN A 650 8.51 -4.61 -30.69
C ASN A 650 7.50 -5.69 -31.14
N GLN A 651 7.37 -6.79 -30.40
CA GLN A 651 6.35 -7.82 -30.69
C GLN A 651 4.93 -7.27 -30.54
N PHE A 652 4.66 -6.52 -29.46
CA PHE A 652 3.39 -5.84 -29.25
C PHE A 652 3.06 -4.87 -30.38
N VAL A 653 4.04 -4.05 -30.77
CA VAL A 653 3.89 -3.07 -31.84
C VAL A 653 3.56 -3.74 -33.18
N GLU A 654 4.27 -4.81 -33.54
CA GLU A 654 4.02 -5.53 -34.79
C GLU A 654 2.63 -6.18 -34.82
N ASN A 655 2.14 -6.68 -33.68
CA ASN A 655 0.79 -7.25 -33.60
C ASN A 655 -0.28 -6.23 -34.05
N ILE A 656 -0.20 -4.99 -33.58
CA ILE A 656 -1.14 -3.92 -33.97
C ILE A 656 -0.88 -3.42 -35.40
N HIS A 657 0.39 -3.24 -35.80
CA HIS A 657 0.73 -2.81 -37.16
C HIS A 657 0.17 -3.77 -38.22
N SER A 658 0.22 -5.07 -37.95
CA SER A 658 -0.29 -6.10 -38.85
C SER A 658 -1.79 -5.97 -39.10
N GLN A 659 -2.55 -5.45 -38.14
CA GLN A 659 -3.98 -5.18 -38.27
C GLN A 659 -4.24 -3.86 -38.97
N GLN A 660 -3.50 -2.79 -38.65
CA GLN A 660 -3.76 -1.46 -39.25
C GLN A 660 -3.49 -1.37 -40.77
N ARG A 661 -2.76 -2.32 -41.36
CA ARG A 661 -2.65 -2.42 -42.83
C ARG A 661 -3.92 -2.99 -43.49
N ASN A 662 -4.81 -3.62 -42.72
CA ASN A 662 -6.11 -4.10 -43.19
C ASN A 662 -7.01 -2.88 -43.49
N PRO A 663 -7.70 -2.82 -44.65
CA PRO A 663 -8.67 -1.77 -44.94
C PRO A 663 -9.79 -1.64 -43.91
N TRP A 664 -10.07 -2.71 -43.17
CA TRP A 664 -11.07 -2.74 -42.11
C TRP A 664 -10.51 -3.50 -40.90
N PRO A 665 -9.67 -2.86 -40.06
CA PRO A 665 -9.07 -3.51 -38.90
C PRO A 665 -10.08 -3.67 -37.77
N TRP A 666 -9.90 -4.68 -36.91
CA TRP A 666 -10.63 -4.80 -35.64
C TRP A 666 -9.91 -4.12 -34.47
N ILE A 667 -8.63 -3.76 -34.63
CA ILE A 667 -7.83 -3.03 -33.64
C ILE A 667 -7.01 -1.93 -34.33
N TRP A 668 -6.97 -0.74 -33.73
CA TRP A 668 -6.11 0.35 -34.18
C TRP A 668 -5.76 1.32 -33.05
N ILE A 669 -4.71 2.11 -33.29
CA ILE A 669 -4.34 3.24 -32.45
C ILE A 669 -5.17 4.46 -32.83
N GLN A 670 -5.97 4.96 -31.89
CA GLN A 670 -6.70 6.21 -31.99
C GLN A 670 -5.78 7.39 -31.63
N PRO A 671 -5.49 8.29 -32.58
CA PRO A 671 -4.58 9.39 -32.32
C PRO A 671 -5.22 10.41 -31.35
N THR A 672 -4.45 10.84 -30.35
CA THR A 672 -4.85 11.94 -29.45
C THR A 672 -4.74 13.31 -30.13
N ASP A 673 -3.87 13.42 -31.14
CA ASP A 673 -3.71 14.61 -31.98
C ASP A 673 -4.11 14.28 -33.43
N PHE A 674 -5.27 14.80 -33.84
CA PHE A 674 -5.79 14.59 -35.18
C PHE A 674 -4.95 15.28 -36.26
N ASP A 675 -4.21 16.35 -35.95
CA ASP A 675 -3.35 17.02 -36.92
C ASP A 675 -2.10 16.22 -37.23
N ASP A 676 -1.47 15.63 -36.22
CA ASP A 676 -0.24 14.84 -36.39
C ASP A 676 -0.48 13.51 -37.15
N SER A 677 -1.66 12.90 -37.03
CA SER A 677 -1.96 11.62 -37.70
C SER A 677 -2.35 11.74 -39.19
N ARG A 678 -2.81 12.91 -39.64
CA ARG A 678 -3.35 13.12 -40.99
C ARG A 678 -2.29 13.15 -42.08
N SER A 679 -2.65 12.64 -43.25
CA SER A 679 -1.90 12.92 -44.47
C SER A 679 -2.26 14.30 -45.02
N THR A 680 -1.25 15.05 -45.46
CA THR A 680 -1.43 16.35 -46.10
C THR A 680 -2.06 16.28 -47.50
N SER A 681 -2.08 15.09 -48.13
CA SER A 681 -2.58 14.90 -49.51
C SER A 681 -3.77 13.95 -49.62
N MET A 682 -3.97 13.03 -48.67
CA MET A 682 -4.98 11.97 -48.76
C MET A 682 -5.95 12.04 -47.57
N PRO A 683 -7.21 12.46 -47.77
CA PRO A 683 -8.14 12.73 -46.67
C PRO A 683 -8.53 11.48 -45.85
N GLN A 684 -8.48 10.29 -46.44
CA GLN A 684 -8.77 9.02 -45.77
C GLN A 684 -7.57 8.44 -45.00
N LYS A 685 -6.33 8.86 -45.30
CA LYS A 685 -5.12 8.21 -44.79
C LYS A 685 -4.79 8.71 -43.38
N ARG A 686 -4.91 7.81 -42.40
CA ARG A 686 -4.49 8.01 -41.00
C ARG A 686 -3.24 7.18 -40.73
N ASN A 687 -2.15 7.82 -40.30
CA ASN A 687 -0.89 7.13 -40.00
C ASN A 687 -0.76 6.88 -38.50
N PRO A 688 -0.38 5.67 -38.06
CA PRO A 688 -0.20 5.36 -36.65
C PRO A 688 1.16 5.84 -36.14
N ARG A 689 1.40 7.15 -36.19
CA ARG A 689 2.73 7.72 -35.90
C ARG A 689 3.24 7.39 -34.50
N ASP A 690 2.35 7.31 -33.51
CA ASP A 690 2.75 6.95 -32.14
C ASP A 690 3.22 5.49 -32.05
N LEU A 691 2.64 4.59 -32.83
CA LEU A 691 3.08 3.20 -32.97
C LEU A 691 4.46 3.11 -33.66
N ASP A 692 4.66 3.85 -34.75
CA ASP A 692 5.95 3.93 -35.46
C ASP A 692 7.07 4.52 -34.58
N ARG A 693 6.74 5.56 -33.80
CA ARG A 693 7.67 6.19 -32.85
C ARG A 693 8.02 5.25 -31.70
N LEU A 694 7.08 4.44 -31.21
CA LEU A 694 7.36 3.43 -30.19
C LEU A 694 8.33 2.36 -30.72
N ARG A 695 8.08 1.82 -31.93
CA ARG A 695 9.01 0.89 -32.59
C ARG A 695 10.40 1.50 -32.78
N THR A 696 10.47 2.77 -33.17
CA THR A 696 11.74 3.48 -33.32
C THR A 696 12.48 3.56 -31.99
N ALA A 697 11.78 3.98 -30.92
CA ALA A 697 12.37 4.05 -29.58
C ALA A 697 12.86 2.69 -29.07
N ALA A 698 12.12 1.61 -29.32
CA ALA A 698 12.56 0.25 -28.98
C ALA A 698 13.84 -0.17 -29.73
N ASN A 699 13.96 0.19 -31.01
CA ASN A 699 15.20 -0.06 -31.77
C ASN A 699 16.38 0.78 -31.27
N ASP A 700 16.13 2.03 -30.85
CA ASP A 700 17.16 2.88 -30.26
C ASP A 700 17.69 2.27 -28.94
N VAL A 701 16.82 1.69 -28.11
CA VAL A 701 17.23 0.96 -26.90
C VAL A 701 18.17 -0.20 -27.25
N ILE A 702 17.81 -1.02 -28.24
CA ILE A 702 18.65 -2.16 -28.68
C ILE A 702 20.03 -1.68 -29.14
N ALA A 703 20.08 -0.64 -29.97
CA ALA A 703 21.33 -0.07 -30.46
C ALA A 703 22.22 0.48 -29.33
N MET A 704 21.61 1.17 -28.35
CA MET A 704 22.32 1.71 -27.19
C MET A 704 22.87 0.61 -26.29
N ALA A 705 22.11 -0.46 -26.10
CA ALA A 705 22.54 -1.62 -25.33
C ALA A 705 23.65 -2.43 -26.04
N ASP A 706 23.62 -2.54 -27.36
CA ASP A 706 24.72 -3.10 -28.16
C ASP A 706 25.98 -2.24 -28.05
N ARG A 707 25.85 -0.91 -28.06
CA ARG A 707 26.99 -0.01 -27.84
C ARG A 707 27.67 -0.26 -26.50
N VAL A 708 26.91 -0.44 -25.41
CA VAL A 708 27.48 -0.78 -24.09
C VAL A 708 28.25 -2.10 -24.17
N THR A 709 27.68 -3.12 -24.82
CA THR A 709 28.31 -4.42 -25.02
C THR A 709 29.62 -4.30 -25.83
N LEU A 710 29.64 -3.49 -26.89
CA LEU A 710 30.83 -3.30 -27.73
C LEU A 710 31.93 -2.51 -27.02
N ASN A 711 31.57 -1.57 -26.14
CA ASN A 711 32.54 -0.80 -25.35
C ASN A 711 33.30 -1.66 -24.33
N VAL A 712 32.68 -2.72 -23.79
CA VAL A 712 33.33 -3.64 -22.84
C VAL A 712 34.10 -4.75 -23.57
N HIS A 713 33.94 -4.91 -24.89
CA HIS A 713 34.56 -5.99 -25.64
C HIS A 713 36.06 -5.72 -25.90
N ASN A 714 36.87 -6.79 -25.86
CA ASN A 714 38.29 -6.75 -26.24
C ASN A 714 39.12 -5.67 -25.51
N VAL A 715 38.87 -5.51 -24.21
CA VAL A 715 39.59 -4.56 -23.35
C VAL A 715 40.25 -5.30 -22.18
N ASP A 716 41.48 -4.90 -21.83
CA ASP A 716 42.18 -5.40 -20.65
C ASP A 716 41.56 -4.85 -19.35
N ALA A 717 41.52 -5.67 -18.30
CA ALA A 717 41.01 -5.26 -17.00
C ALA A 717 41.83 -4.08 -16.43
N GLY A 718 41.17 -2.98 -16.04
CA GLY A 718 41.83 -1.77 -15.56
C GLY A 718 41.81 -0.57 -16.49
N MET A 719 41.45 -0.76 -17.75
CA MET A 719 41.32 0.34 -18.71
C MET A 719 40.11 1.24 -18.42
N HIS A 720 40.14 2.48 -18.93
CA HIS A 720 39.16 3.52 -18.59
C HIS A 720 37.97 3.58 -19.56
N ASP A 721 38.16 3.20 -20.81
CA ASP A 721 37.21 3.25 -21.93
C ASP A 721 35.85 2.59 -21.64
N TYR A 722 35.83 1.44 -20.97
CA TYR A 722 34.60 0.72 -20.64
C TYR A 722 33.87 1.23 -19.38
N ARG A 723 34.46 2.18 -18.63
CA ARG A 723 33.94 2.71 -17.35
C ARG A 723 33.14 4.01 -17.52
N MET A 724 32.72 4.34 -18.74
CA MET A 724 32.07 5.61 -19.04
C MET A 724 30.58 5.59 -18.65
N ALA A 725 30.25 6.20 -17.50
CA ALA A 725 28.88 6.27 -16.96
C ALA A 725 27.88 6.89 -17.95
N ASN A 726 28.30 7.90 -18.73
CA ASN A 726 27.45 8.58 -19.71
C ASN A 726 26.83 7.63 -20.76
N ASN A 727 27.49 6.51 -21.05
CA ASN A 727 27.00 5.57 -22.04
C ASN A 727 25.86 4.72 -21.49
N VAL A 728 25.94 4.39 -20.20
CA VAL A 728 24.91 3.68 -19.44
C VAL A 728 23.72 4.61 -19.20
N SER A 729 23.94 5.83 -18.71
CA SER A 729 22.86 6.78 -18.46
C SER A 729 22.07 7.13 -19.73
N LYS A 730 22.72 7.30 -20.88
CA LYS A 730 22.00 7.49 -22.16
C LYS A 730 21.18 6.26 -22.57
N MET A 731 21.65 5.04 -22.27
CA MET A 731 20.90 3.82 -22.52
C MET A 731 19.66 3.75 -21.63
N VAL A 732 19.81 4.11 -20.35
CA VAL A 732 18.72 4.23 -19.37
C VAL A 732 17.67 5.25 -19.85
N GLU A 733 18.09 6.46 -20.19
CA GLU A 733 17.22 7.52 -20.73
C GLU A 733 16.42 7.03 -21.95
N THR A 734 17.08 6.34 -22.89
CA THR A 734 16.43 5.78 -24.08
C THR A 734 15.39 4.72 -23.69
N GLY A 735 15.69 3.88 -22.69
CA GLY A 735 14.77 2.90 -22.12
C GLY A 735 13.53 3.55 -21.50
N THR A 736 13.72 4.60 -20.70
CA THR A 736 12.64 5.38 -20.10
C THR A 736 11.74 6.00 -21.16
N ILE A 737 12.32 6.62 -22.20
CA ILE A 737 11.56 7.19 -23.32
C ILE A 737 10.70 6.12 -24.01
N MET A 738 11.23 4.92 -24.25
CA MET A 738 10.48 3.81 -24.84
C MET A 738 9.29 3.41 -23.95
N LEU A 739 9.50 3.23 -22.64
CA LEU A 739 8.45 2.83 -21.70
C LEU A 739 7.35 3.90 -21.57
N THR A 740 7.71 5.18 -21.47
CA THR A 740 6.74 6.29 -21.46
C THR A 740 5.91 6.33 -22.75
N LYS A 741 6.53 6.13 -23.91
CA LYS A 741 5.81 6.03 -25.18
C LYS A 741 4.87 4.82 -25.21
N PHE A 742 5.29 3.71 -24.61
CA PHE A 742 4.45 2.52 -24.54
C PHE A 742 3.23 2.74 -23.65
N GLN A 743 3.42 3.28 -22.44
CA GLN A 743 2.32 3.67 -21.54
C GLN A 743 1.32 4.60 -22.23
N LYS A 744 1.81 5.61 -22.97
CA LYS A 744 0.95 6.49 -23.78
C LYS A 744 0.17 5.72 -24.84
N LEU A 745 0.80 4.77 -25.53
CA LEU A 745 0.16 3.98 -26.58
C LEU A 745 -0.99 3.14 -26.03
N LEU A 746 -0.87 2.60 -24.81
CA LEU A 746 -1.90 1.77 -24.19
C LEU A 746 -3.24 2.50 -24.03
N THR A 747 -3.20 3.81 -23.78
CA THR A 747 -4.41 4.64 -23.64
C THR A 747 -5.07 4.99 -24.98
N GLN A 748 -4.43 4.63 -26.10
CA GLN A 748 -4.89 4.94 -27.45
C GLN A 748 -5.46 3.72 -28.18
N ILE A 749 -5.49 2.54 -27.55
CA ILE A 749 -5.98 1.32 -28.20
C ILE A 749 -7.49 1.41 -28.36
N PHE A 750 -7.95 1.23 -29.60
CA PHE A 750 -9.37 1.09 -29.92
C PHE A 750 -9.62 -0.29 -30.51
N LEU A 751 -10.74 -0.90 -30.09
CA LEU A 751 -11.19 -2.22 -30.51
C LEU A 751 -12.60 -2.16 -31.08
N ASP A 752 -12.84 -2.92 -32.14
CA ASP A 752 -14.15 -3.21 -32.71
C ASP A 752 -14.43 -4.72 -32.56
N PRO A 753 -15.10 -5.14 -31.47
CA PRO A 753 -15.35 -6.56 -31.18
C PRO A 753 -16.18 -7.25 -32.27
N GLU A 754 -17.16 -6.55 -32.84
CA GLU A 754 -18.01 -7.10 -33.91
C GLU A 754 -17.20 -7.36 -35.17
N ARG A 755 -16.30 -6.43 -35.52
CA ARG A 755 -15.38 -6.66 -36.64
C ARG A 755 -14.41 -7.81 -36.38
N ALA A 756 -13.99 -8.02 -35.12
CA ALA A 756 -13.14 -9.15 -34.75
C ALA A 756 -13.86 -10.49 -34.97
N ILE A 757 -15.12 -10.61 -34.55
CA ILE A 757 -15.97 -11.77 -34.83
C ILE A 757 -16.12 -12.01 -36.34
N GLN A 758 -16.38 -10.95 -37.13
CA GLN A 758 -16.45 -11.09 -38.58
C GLN A 758 -15.14 -11.61 -39.21
N GLU A 759 -13.98 -11.31 -38.63
CA GLU A 759 -12.70 -11.87 -39.09
C GLU A 759 -12.61 -13.37 -38.80
N ILE A 760 -12.97 -13.75 -37.57
CA ILE A 760 -13.01 -15.13 -37.10
C ILE A 760 -13.89 -15.97 -38.03
N ASP A 761 -15.12 -15.53 -38.28
CA ASP A 761 -16.09 -16.26 -39.11
C ASP A 761 -15.63 -16.41 -40.56
N ARG A 762 -15.11 -15.33 -41.16
CA ARG A 762 -14.59 -15.36 -42.53
C ARG A 762 -13.33 -16.20 -42.69
N SER A 763 -12.59 -16.42 -41.61
CA SER A 763 -11.38 -17.24 -41.62
C SER A 763 -11.63 -18.72 -41.34
N PHE A 764 -12.87 -19.10 -41.00
CA PHE A 764 -13.24 -20.46 -40.60
C PHE A 764 -12.54 -20.92 -39.31
N ALA A 765 -12.08 -19.98 -38.46
CA ALA A 765 -11.27 -20.25 -37.27
C ALA A 765 -11.99 -21.09 -36.20
N THR A 766 -13.32 -21.10 -36.19
CA THR A 766 -14.13 -21.93 -35.27
C THR A 766 -14.33 -23.37 -35.74
N SER A 767 -13.89 -23.72 -36.96
CA SER A 767 -14.10 -25.06 -37.53
C SER A 767 -13.45 -26.18 -36.70
N ALA A 768 -12.31 -25.93 -36.05
CA ALA A 768 -11.66 -26.93 -35.19
C ALA A 768 -12.58 -27.41 -34.04
N GLN A 769 -13.40 -26.51 -33.48
CA GLN A 769 -14.36 -26.85 -32.43
C GLN A 769 -15.45 -27.80 -32.93
N VAL A 770 -15.86 -27.70 -34.20
CA VAL A 770 -16.82 -28.63 -34.82
C VAL A 770 -16.26 -30.05 -34.83
N THR A 771 -14.98 -30.20 -35.18
CA THR A 771 -14.31 -31.51 -35.16
C THR A 771 -14.29 -32.10 -33.74
N GLU A 772 -13.94 -31.32 -32.73
CA GLU A 772 -13.91 -31.77 -31.33
C GLU A 772 -15.30 -32.12 -30.79
N VAL A 773 -16.32 -31.33 -31.12
CA VAL A 773 -17.71 -31.59 -30.73
C VAL A 773 -18.23 -32.88 -31.35
N LEU A 774 -17.94 -33.14 -32.63
CA LEU A 774 -18.31 -34.40 -33.28
C LEU A 774 -17.67 -35.61 -32.61
N VAL A 775 -16.38 -35.55 -32.30
CA VAL A 775 -15.67 -36.65 -31.62
C VAL A 775 -16.21 -36.90 -30.21
N THR A 776 -16.65 -35.86 -29.50
CA THR A 776 -17.12 -35.99 -28.12
C THR A 776 -18.58 -36.39 -28.00
N HIS A 777 -19.40 -36.12 -29.02
CA HIS A 777 -20.85 -36.39 -29.01
C HIS A 777 -21.28 -37.57 -29.89
N THR A 778 -20.35 -38.18 -30.62
CA THR A 778 -20.62 -39.32 -31.52
C THR A 778 -19.50 -40.36 -31.41
N ASP A 779 -19.68 -41.52 -32.02
CA ASP A 779 -18.65 -42.57 -32.09
C ASP A 779 -17.61 -42.34 -33.23
N LEU A 780 -17.60 -41.16 -33.85
CA LEU A 780 -16.66 -40.82 -34.91
C LEU A 780 -15.23 -40.74 -34.40
N SER A 781 -14.28 -41.27 -35.18
CA SER A 781 -12.87 -40.99 -34.95
C SER A 781 -12.55 -39.52 -35.27
N PHE A 782 -11.47 -39.00 -34.69
CA PHE A 782 -10.99 -37.64 -34.99
C PHE A 782 -10.77 -37.41 -36.49
N ARG A 783 -10.33 -38.44 -37.24
CA ARG A 783 -10.08 -38.29 -38.68
C ARG A 783 -11.38 -38.13 -39.47
N GLU A 784 -12.41 -38.91 -39.13
CA GLU A 784 -13.71 -38.83 -39.78
C GLU A 784 -14.39 -37.48 -39.49
N ALA A 785 -14.39 -37.05 -38.22
CA ALA A 785 -14.91 -35.74 -37.82
C ALA A 785 -14.16 -34.56 -38.50
N PHE A 786 -12.83 -34.68 -38.61
CA PHE A 786 -12.00 -33.68 -39.30
C PHE A 786 -12.32 -33.62 -40.80
N GLU A 787 -12.46 -34.75 -41.48
CA GLU A 787 -12.80 -34.80 -42.90
C GLU A 787 -14.17 -34.15 -43.17
N PHE A 788 -15.18 -34.43 -42.34
CA PHE A 788 -16.48 -33.76 -42.43
C PHE A 788 -16.36 -32.25 -42.24
N THR A 789 -15.60 -31.81 -41.23
CA THR A 789 -15.36 -30.39 -40.96
C THR A 789 -14.63 -29.71 -42.13
N ALA A 790 -13.63 -30.38 -42.72
CA ALA A 790 -12.89 -29.87 -43.88
C ALA A 790 -13.81 -29.68 -45.09
N GLU A 791 -14.77 -30.58 -45.30
CA GLU A 791 -15.77 -30.44 -46.36
C GLU A 791 -16.79 -29.34 -46.08
N LEU A 792 -17.18 -29.10 -44.82
CA LEU A 792 -17.96 -27.92 -44.44
C LEU A 792 -17.23 -26.61 -44.77
N VAL A 793 -15.93 -26.54 -44.48
CA VAL A 793 -15.09 -25.38 -44.83
C VAL A 793 -15.03 -25.20 -46.34
N GLU A 794 -14.85 -26.28 -47.11
CA GLU A 794 -14.81 -26.21 -48.58
C GLU A 794 -16.16 -25.83 -49.18
N LEU A 795 -17.27 -26.28 -48.59
CA LEU A 795 -18.62 -25.87 -48.97
C LEU A 795 -18.83 -24.37 -48.74
N GLY A 796 -18.39 -23.83 -47.61
CA GLY A 796 -18.39 -22.39 -47.34
C GLY A 796 -17.58 -21.62 -48.38
N ARG A 797 -16.34 -22.04 -48.63
CA ARG A 797 -15.44 -21.40 -49.62
C ARG A 797 -16.01 -21.40 -51.03
N SER A 798 -16.51 -22.55 -51.50
CA SER A 798 -17.04 -22.70 -52.86
C SER A 798 -18.33 -21.91 -53.08
N THR A 799 -19.11 -21.67 -52.02
CA THR A 799 -20.35 -20.88 -52.08
C THR A 799 -20.16 -19.40 -51.73
N GLY A 800 -18.95 -19.00 -51.33
CA GLY A 800 -18.65 -17.63 -50.90
C GLY A 800 -19.33 -17.23 -49.59
N LYS A 801 -19.63 -18.21 -48.73
CA LYS A 801 -20.32 -18.06 -47.44
C LYS A 801 -19.41 -18.46 -46.28
N THR A 802 -19.65 -17.90 -45.10
CA THR A 802 -19.10 -18.46 -43.85
C THR A 802 -19.86 -19.74 -43.48
N ILE A 803 -19.35 -20.55 -42.54
CA ILE A 803 -20.07 -21.76 -42.10
C ILE A 803 -21.37 -21.36 -41.37
N GLN A 804 -21.36 -20.22 -40.67
CA GLN A 804 -22.53 -19.64 -40.02
C GLN A 804 -23.64 -19.30 -41.02
N GLU A 805 -23.31 -18.97 -42.27
CA GLU A 805 -24.25 -18.62 -43.35
C GLU A 805 -24.74 -19.82 -44.19
N LEU A 806 -24.19 -21.01 -43.99
CA LEU A 806 -24.69 -22.23 -44.63
C LEU A 806 -26.11 -22.54 -44.14
N ALA A 807 -26.92 -23.22 -44.93
CA ALA A 807 -28.27 -23.64 -44.51
C ALA A 807 -28.18 -24.92 -43.64
N ASP A 808 -29.05 -25.06 -42.65
CA ASP A 808 -29.08 -26.24 -41.76
C ASP A 808 -29.34 -27.53 -42.55
N GLU A 809 -30.13 -27.43 -43.63
CA GLU A 809 -30.39 -28.52 -44.56
C GLU A 809 -29.10 -28.98 -45.24
N SER A 810 -28.24 -28.04 -45.69
CA SER A 810 -26.98 -28.38 -46.33
C SER A 810 -25.99 -29.06 -45.38
N ILE A 811 -25.96 -28.66 -44.11
CA ILE A 811 -25.14 -29.30 -43.08
C ILE A 811 -25.67 -30.70 -42.78
N SER A 812 -27.00 -30.85 -42.67
CA SER A 812 -27.66 -32.13 -42.43
C SER A 812 -27.45 -33.13 -43.57
N GLU A 813 -27.60 -32.67 -44.82
CA GLU A 813 -27.40 -33.49 -46.02
C GLU A 813 -25.95 -34.00 -46.10
N LEU A 814 -24.96 -33.13 -45.84
CA LEU A 814 -23.55 -33.54 -45.82
C LEU A 814 -23.26 -34.56 -44.71
N TYR A 815 -23.89 -34.40 -43.54
CA TYR A 815 -23.74 -35.34 -42.43
C TYR A 815 -24.35 -36.70 -42.77
N GLU A 816 -25.57 -36.72 -43.31
CA GLU A 816 -26.24 -37.96 -43.74
C GLU A 816 -25.50 -38.67 -44.88
N GLU A 817 -24.92 -37.91 -45.82
CA GLU A 817 -24.11 -38.47 -46.92
C GLU A 817 -22.90 -39.24 -46.39
N LYS A 818 -22.21 -38.72 -45.37
CA LYS A 818 -21.02 -39.36 -44.80
C LYS A 818 -21.30 -40.40 -43.74
N PHE A 819 -22.29 -40.15 -42.89
CA PHE A 819 -22.47 -40.83 -41.61
C PHE A 819 -23.89 -41.34 -41.40
N GLY A 820 -24.65 -41.62 -42.47
CA GLY A 820 -26.07 -42.02 -42.39
C GLY A 820 -26.40 -43.23 -41.50
N ASP A 821 -25.41 -44.05 -41.11
CA ASP A 821 -25.55 -45.17 -40.17
C ASP A 821 -25.28 -44.78 -38.69
N ILE A 822 -24.82 -43.55 -38.42
CA ILE A 822 -24.50 -43.01 -37.10
C ILE A 822 -25.67 -42.12 -36.62
N GLU A 823 -25.93 -42.11 -35.31
CA GLU A 823 -26.98 -41.28 -34.73
C GLU A 823 -26.83 -39.80 -35.15
N LYS A 824 -27.94 -39.21 -35.60
CA LYS A 824 -27.95 -37.85 -36.14
C LYS A 824 -27.78 -36.85 -35.00
N LEU A 825 -26.68 -36.10 -35.03
CA LEU A 825 -26.50 -34.96 -34.14
C LEU A 825 -27.46 -33.84 -34.55
N ASP A 826 -28.07 -33.16 -33.57
CA ASP A 826 -28.83 -31.94 -33.86
C ASP A 826 -27.89 -30.87 -34.42
N VAL A 827 -28.27 -30.26 -35.55
CA VAL A 827 -27.51 -29.18 -36.19
C VAL A 827 -27.30 -28.02 -35.21
N SER A 828 -28.22 -27.81 -34.27
CA SER A 828 -28.08 -26.80 -33.20
C SER A 828 -26.79 -26.97 -32.38
N VAL A 829 -26.32 -28.21 -32.17
CA VAL A 829 -25.07 -28.51 -31.46
C VAL A 829 -23.85 -28.08 -32.30
N LEU A 830 -23.87 -28.34 -33.61
CA LEU A 830 -22.82 -27.88 -34.53
C LEU A 830 -22.83 -26.36 -34.68
N ARG A 831 -24.01 -25.72 -34.64
CA ARG A 831 -24.16 -24.26 -34.64
C ARG A 831 -23.54 -23.63 -33.40
N ASN A 832 -23.79 -24.22 -32.23
CA ASN A 832 -23.16 -23.75 -31.00
C ASN A 832 -21.63 -23.87 -31.05
N ALA A 833 -21.11 -24.96 -31.63
CA ALA A 833 -19.68 -25.16 -31.81
C ALA A 833 -19.00 -24.11 -32.73
N LEU A 834 -19.77 -23.49 -33.62
CA LEU A 834 -19.28 -22.46 -34.56
C LEU A 834 -19.29 -21.05 -33.97
N ASP A 835 -19.93 -20.85 -32.82
CA ASP A 835 -19.92 -19.58 -32.12
C ASP A 835 -18.55 -19.37 -31.46
N ALA A 836 -17.91 -18.24 -31.77
CA ALA A 836 -16.57 -17.93 -31.29
C ALA A 836 -16.53 -17.72 -29.76
N ARG A 837 -17.61 -17.21 -29.18
CA ARG A 837 -17.75 -17.02 -27.72
C ARG A 837 -17.89 -18.36 -27.03
N GLU A 838 -18.69 -19.25 -27.59
CA GLU A 838 -18.83 -20.63 -27.09
C GLU A 838 -17.50 -21.38 -27.19
N MET A 839 -16.76 -21.23 -28.29
CA MET A 839 -15.42 -21.81 -28.41
C MET A 839 -14.49 -21.28 -27.30
N VAL A 840 -14.48 -19.98 -27.03
CA VAL A 840 -13.70 -19.39 -25.93
C VAL A 840 -14.11 -19.97 -24.56
N LEU A 841 -15.41 -20.11 -24.30
CA LEU A 841 -15.92 -20.69 -23.04
C LEU A 841 -15.53 -22.16 -22.87
N ASN A 842 -15.57 -22.93 -23.95
CA ASN A 842 -15.27 -24.36 -23.95
C ASN A 842 -13.77 -24.67 -23.84
N ARG A 843 -12.89 -23.70 -24.09
CA ARG A 843 -11.43 -23.81 -23.89
C ARG A 843 -11.08 -23.67 -22.40
N ALA A 844 -11.80 -24.38 -21.53
CA ALA A 844 -11.81 -24.22 -20.08
C ALA A 844 -10.59 -24.80 -19.33
N GLY A 845 -9.44 -24.95 -20.01
CA GLY A 845 -8.19 -25.38 -19.39
C GLY A 845 -7.57 -24.30 -18.50
N VAL A 846 -6.64 -24.69 -17.63
CA VAL A 846 -5.80 -23.73 -16.88
C VAL A 846 -4.96 -22.92 -17.87
N GLY A 847 -4.97 -21.59 -17.70
CA GLY A 847 -4.38 -20.65 -18.65
C GLY A 847 -5.21 -20.43 -19.91
N GLY A 848 -6.46 -20.88 -19.95
CA GLY A 848 -7.36 -20.72 -21.08
C GLY A 848 -7.92 -19.29 -21.25
N PRO A 849 -8.58 -19.01 -22.38
CA PRO A 849 -9.08 -17.69 -22.73
C PRO A 849 -10.42 -17.33 -22.08
N GLN A 850 -11.09 -18.27 -21.39
CA GLN A 850 -12.40 -18.08 -20.80
C GLN A 850 -12.40 -16.96 -19.75
N PRO A 851 -13.46 -16.13 -19.65
CA PRO A 851 -13.49 -14.98 -18.75
C PRO A 851 -13.10 -15.32 -17.31
N SER A 852 -13.65 -16.40 -16.75
CA SER A 852 -13.35 -16.85 -15.38
C SER A 852 -11.85 -17.09 -15.13
N GLU A 853 -11.14 -17.66 -16.11
CA GLU A 853 -9.72 -17.94 -15.99
C GLU A 853 -8.85 -16.71 -16.24
N THR A 854 -9.24 -15.83 -17.17
CA THR A 854 -8.54 -14.55 -17.36
C THR A 854 -8.70 -13.62 -16.16
N VAL A 855 -9.86 -13.63 -15.47
CA VAL A 855 -10.06 -12.93 -14.19
C VAL A 855 -9.14 -13.51 -13.11
N ARG A 856 -9.12 -14.85 -12.96
CA ARG A 856 -8.22 -15.53 -12.01
C ARG A 856 -6.74 -15.20 -12.28
N MET A 857 -6.32 -15.21 -13.55
CA MET A 857 -4.96 -14.84 -13.94
C MET A 857 -4.66 -13.36 -13.63
N LEU A 858 -5.60 -12.45 -13.89
CA LEU A 858 -5.45 -11.03 -13.59
C LEU A 858 -5.28 -10.78 -12.08
N GLU A 859 -6.09 -11.42 -11.23
CA GLU A 859 -5.95 -11.33 -9.77
C GLU A 859 -4.58 -11.79 -9.30
N GLU A 860 -4.08 -12.91 -9.84
CA GLU A 860 -2.73 -13.41 -9.53
C GLU A 860 -1.65 -12.44 -10.01
N GLN A 861 -1.81 -11.86 -11.21
CA GLN A 861 -0.90 -10.84 -11.73
C GLN A 861 -0.85 -9.60 -10.84
N TYR A 862 -1.99 -9.14 -10.31
CA TYR A 862 -2.02 -8.02 -9.35
C TYR A 862 -1.33 -8.34 -8.03
N LYS A 863 -1.49 -9.55 -7.48
CA LYS A 863 -0.77 -9.98 -6.26
C LYS A 863 0.75 -9.93 -6.48
N LYS A 864 1.23 -10.43 -7.61
CA LYS A 864 2.65 -10.41 -7.96
C LYS A 864 3.18 -9.00 -8.23
N LEU A 865 2.38 -8.16 -8.90
CA LEU A 865 2.70 -6.75 -9.11
C LEU A 865 2.84 -6.01 -7.78
N HIS A 866 1.89 -6.19 -6.86
CA HIS A 866 1.92 -5.61 -5.53
C HIS A 866 3.19 -6.03 -4.77
N LYS A 867 3.52 -7.33 -4.78
CA LYS A 867 4.76 -7.85 -4.17
C LYS A 867 6.01 -7.18 -4.74
N ALA A 868 6.09 -7.01 -6.06
CA ALA A 868 7.24 -6.35 -6.71
C ALA A 868 7.33 -4.85 -6.37
N MET A 869 6.19 -4.14 -6.34
CA MET A 869 6.13 -2.74 -5.92
C MET A 869 6.51 -2.56 -4.43
N THR A 870 6.07 -3.45 -3.55
CA THR A 870 6.45 -3.45 -2.13
C THR A 870 7.95 -3.67 -1.96
N TRP A 871 8.54 -4.62 -2.71
CA TRP A 871 9.99 -4.82 -2.70
C TRP A 871 10.75 -3.57 -3.17
N LEU A 872 10.28 -2.91 -4.23
CA LEU A 872 10.89 -1.69 -4.76
C LEU A 872 10.85 -0.55 -3.72
N LYS A 873 9.68 -0.33 -3.09
CA LYS A 873 9.51 0.65 -2.01
C LYS A 873 10.43 0.37 -0.82
N GLN A 874 10.48 -0.88 -0.34
CA GLN A 874 11.36 -1.30 0.74
C GLN A 874 12.85 -1.09 0.40
N THR A 875 13.22 -1.36 -0.85
CA THR A 875 14.60 -1.17 -1.33
C THR A 875 14.99 0.31 -1.36
N HIS A 876 14.14 1.18 -1.89
CA HIS A 876 14.35 2.64 -1.82
C HIS A 876 14.46 3.13 -0.37
N ALA A 877 13.54 2.71 0.50
CA ALA A 877 13.55 3.08 1.91
C ALA A 877 14.88 2.69 2.59
N SER A 878 15.40 1.49 2.33
CA SER A 878 16.68 1.04 2.91
C SER A 878 17.87 1.91 2.49
N ILE A 879 17.91 2.38 1.24
CA ILE A 879 18.96 3.27 0.74
C ILE A 879 18.83 4.66 1.38
N ASN A 880 17.61 5.18 1.48
CA ASN A 880 17.36 6.50 2.03
C ASN A 880 17.62 6.57 3.54
N ILE A 881 17.31 5.51 4.29
CA ILE A 881 17.67 5.41 5.72
C ILE A 881 19.18 5.54 5.89
N ALA A 882 19.98 4.88 5.04
CA ALA A 882 21.43 4.99 5.08
C ALA A 882 21.93 6.40 4.74
N ASP A 883 21.31 7.06 3.76
CA ASP A 883 21.63 8.44 3.40
C ASP A 883 21.32 9.42 4.54
N ILE A 884 20.12 9.36 5.13
CA ILE A 884 19.73 10.19 6.29
C ILE A 884 20.69 9.96 7.47
N ALA A 885 20.94 8.70 7.83
CA ALA A 885 21.85 8.37 8.93
C ALA A 885 23.27 8.92 8.69
N LEU A 886 23.71 8.94 7.43
CA LEU A 886 24.98 9.55 7.05
C LEU A 886 24.94 11.07 7.18
N GLN A 887 23.85 11.72 6.75
CA GLN A 887 23.69 13.17 6.91
C GLN A 887 23.69 13.60 8.38
N ASP A 888 22.94 12.88 9.22
CA ASP A 888 22.84 13.14 10.65
C ASP A 888 24.21 12.98 11.31
N ALA A 889 24.92 11.88 11.03
CA ALA A 889 26.25 11.65 11.57
C ALA A 889 27.24 12.76 11.15
N VAL A 890 27.19 13.23 9.90
CA VAL A 890 28.05 14.35 9.45
C VAL A 890 27.65 15.66 10.13
N PHE A 891 26.36 15.89 10.33
CA PHE A 891 25.86 17.07 11.01
C PHE A 891 26.29 17.11 12.48
N GLU A 892 26.16 16.00 13.22
CA GLU A 892 26.66 15.87 14.59
C GLU A 892 28.17 16.19 14.66
N LEU A 893 28.97 15.60 13.75
CA LEU A 893 30.40 15.90 13.66
C LEU A 893 30.69 17.38 13.36
N CYS A 894 29.78 18.10 12.71
CA CYS A 894 29.87 19.53 12.39
C CYS A 894 29.52 20.44 13.59
N VAL A 895 28.70 19.96 14.52
CA VAL A 895 28.12 20.77 15.63
C VAL A 895 28.77 20.46 16.98
N ASP A 896 29.21 19.24 17.23
CA ASP A 896 29.67 18.78 18.56
C ASP A 896 31.11 19.22 18.94
N ASN A 897 31.79 20.02 18.14
CA ASN A 897 33.10 20.65 18.44
C ASN A 897 33.25 21.99 17.73
#